data_AF-A0A495Z490-F1
#
_entry.id   AF-A0A495Z490-F1
#
_cell.length_a   1.000
_cell.length_b   1.000
_cell.length_c   1.000
_cell.angle_alpha   90.00
_cell.angle_beta   90.00
_cell.angle_gamma   90.00
#
_symmetry.space_group_name_H-M   'P 1'
#
loop_
_entity.id
_entity.type
_entity.pdbx_description
1 polymer ?
#
loop_
_entity_poly.entity_id
_entity_poly.type
_entity_poly.pdbx_seq_one_letter_code
_entity_poly.pdbx_strand_id
1 'polypeptide(L)'
;MTDKYDSTDFWYTFINSLYNEGLSLKSGISEIDEEMQEKLLAYFRTKIEEGITDGETALPPRLSDYCWRLPQEMLPKLRALAEGFLDTDPDNGPAAVLLATVAYTDLGREESLPFVEKALTLVPKDPCLNLLMIYKYRRYYGGAKIVEAQETILTVLENVFEWSKRQDNSARFQDARSFYFGERITPYSVYTNLKSIEARWKKREKVGVVKKCKEAIEKCRILIYTEQETFRREAIQAAVEQPLIVDESPENVNFWEAFLDSLIERGLSTPRWVLTKKVQDQLLKYFKTRIEEGVTDGLTTLPLDLPEYVPRFPKAMHLELREFAEEMLEKQPENGAAAKVLAIVVEKNDNFLRLGNPFIEQAVPLVPNDPEICFFAISSNRNFDELSLLEKLFDRAQSHGKTELSHWLAKLYKEVGTTPCHIYRNLMKKPDENAELIKRCKLLIDQAQQAFQQRLEEEPDDWYALRGLGDIYEVLGETELAQKYPWKGHPNIETVWNQKAWVGRKLPDFSATTHDDTSITASDYKGKLLLLSFCAEWCGFCASEIPYIKEAYKEHHHNGFEVIGISLDKNEAELKEYIEEHNITWPQIYDGKGWNTELARYFGIICLPSQWLIDRDGTILSVGTRGKQLGQLVKWTETTRVGNAVPDFSAVDIDGKHVSLSVYRGKVVLLYFGYSEQEITCVDTIYQKYHTKGFEVICVNFGMRDEDILRSKISERNHQGHHIYGGSRLKSPLAQQFGLGQDAQAAIVELPAYILIDNNGRVIEARSGKVHSPEAWAARLEELVATHL
;
A
#
# COMPACT_ATOMS: atom_id res chain seq x y z
N MET A 1 1.74 28.63 17.44
CA MET A 1 1.06 28.69 16.12
C MET A 1 0.62 30.11 15.78
N THR A 2 0.07 30.87 16.73
CA THR A 2 -0.54 32.21 16.58
C THR A 2 0.27 33.28 15.80
N ASP A 3 1.61 33.28 15.86
CA ASP A 3 2.45 34.33 15.24
C ASP A 3 2.62 34.25 13.71
N LYS A 4 2.07 33.22 13.03
CA LYS A 4 2.28 32.98 11.58
C LYS A 4 1.02 33.14 10.70
N TYR A 5 -0.09 33.59 11.24
CA TYR A 5 -1.40 33.53 10.56
C TYR A 5 -1.95 34.91 10.21
N ASP A 6 -1.54 35.43 9.05
CA ASP A 6 -2.06 36.69 8.48
C ASP A 6 -2.20 36.61 6.95
N SER A 7 -2.62 35.44 6.43
CA SER A 7 -2.75 35.18 4.98
C SER A 7 -4.14 34.69 4.59
N THR A 8 -4.47 34.88 3.31
CA THR A 8 -5.70 34.43 2.62
C THR A 8 -5.93 32.91 2.66
N ASP A 9 -4.99 32.12 3.18
CA ASP A 9 -5.02 30.65 3.19
C ASP A 9 -4.87 30.07 4.61
N PHE A 10 -5.56 30.70 5.58
CA PHE A 10 -5.53 30.35 7.01
C PHE A 10 -5.75 28.86 7.27
N TRP A 11 -6.78 28.27 6.65
CA TRP A 11 -7.10 26.85 6.85
C TRP A 11 -6.01 25.91 6.35
N TYR A 12 -5.44 26.15 5.16
CA TYR A 12 -4.35 25.32 4.64
C TYR A 12 -3.07 25.49 5.44
N THR A 13 -2.78 26.71 5.90
CA THR A 13 -1.64 26.95 6.79
C THR A 13 -1.83 26.23 8.13
N PHE A 14 -3.07 26.21 8.64
CA PHE A 14 -3.44 25.52 9.86
C PHE A 14 -3.23 24.01 9.70
N ILE A 15 -3.79 23.42 8.65
CA ILE A 15 -3.62 22.00 8.34
C ILE A 15 -2.16 21.63 8.10
N ASN A 16 -1.41 22.38 7.28
CA ASN A 16 0.00 22.10 6.99
C ASN A 16 0.89 22.24 8.24
N SER A 17 0.57 23.16 9.14
CA SER A 17 1.27 23.26 10.42
C SER A 17 1.04 22.01 11.28
N LEU A 18 -0.17 21.44 11.27
CA LEU A 18 -0.42 20.15 11.94
C LEU A 18 0.45 19.03 11.34
N TYR A 19 0.56 18.95 10.02
CA TYR A 19 1.43 17.98 9.34
C TYR A 19 2.91 18.14 9.71
N ASN A 20 3.42 19.37 9.67
CA ASN A 20 4.84 19.67 9.93
C ASN A 20 5.24 19.41 11.39
N GLU A 21 4.31 19.55 12.33
CA GLU A 21 4.52 19.22 13.75
C GLU A 21 4.39 17.70 14.03
N GLY A 22 4.22 16.88 13.00
CA GLY A 22 4.08 15.43 13.12
C GLY A 22 2.79 15.01 13.82
N LEU A 23 1.77 15.89 13.86
CA LEU A 23 0.40 15.51 14.23
C LEU A 23 -0.17 14.78 13.01
N SER A 24 -0.14 13.45 13.07
CA SER A 24 -0.52 12.62 11.93
C SER A 24 -1.96 12.91 11.51
N LEU A 25 -2.29 12.63 10.25
CA LEU A 25 -3.65 12.66 9.69
C LEU A 25 -4.69 11.82 10.47
N LYS A 26 -4.29 11.14 11.55
CA LYS A 26 -5.06 10.12 12.27
C LYS A 26 -5.31 10.44 13.74
N SER A 27 -4.62 11.42 14.33
CA SER A 27 -4.85 11.90 15.70
C SER A 27 -5.72 13.16 15.69
N GLY A 28 -6.77 13.21 16.51
CA GLY A 28 -7.52 14.45 16.74
C GLY A 28 -6.65 15.45 17.51
N ILE A 29 -6.88 16.74 17.31
CA ILE A 29 -6.21 17.83 18.03
C ILE A 29 -6.79 17.84 19.44
N SER A 30 -5.99 17.45 20.44
CA SER A 30 -6.45 17.35 21.84
C SER A 30 -6.60 18.72 22.49
N GLU A 31 -5.80 19.71 22.10
CA GLU A 31 -5.79 21.05 22.70
C GLU A 31 -5.51 22.10 21.61
N ILE A 32 -6.43 23.07 21.47
CA ILE A 32 -6.22 24.33 20.74
C ILE A 32 -6.50 25.42 21.77
N ASP A 33 -5.59 26.39 21.93
CA ASP A 33 -5.84 27.51 22.86
C ASP A 33 -7.08 28.34 22.46
N GLU A 34 -7.67 29.04 23.43
CA GLU A 34 -8.89 29.83 23.19
C GLU A 34 -8.70 30.88 22.07
N GLU A 35 -7.50 31.45 21.93
CA GLU A 35 -7.19 32.42 20.89
C GLU A 35 -7.34 31.82 19.49
N MET A 36 -6.81 30.62 19.27
CA MET A 36 -6.90 29.92 17.99
C MET A 36 -8.30 29.35 17.75
N GLN A 37 -9.04 28.98 18.80
CA GLN A 37 -10.47 28.63 18.68
C GLN A 37 -11.30 29.81 18.15
N GLU A 38 -11.10 31.00 18.70
CA GLU A 38 -11.75 32.23 18.22
C GLU A 38 -11.37 32.56 16.78
N LYS A 39 -10.09 32.41 16.41
CA LYS A 39 -9.64 32.59 15.02
C LYS A 39 -10.31 31.60 14.05
N LEU A 40 -10.47 30.34 14.44
CA LEU A 40 -11.19 29.34 13.64
C LEU A 40 -12.68 29.68 13.50
N LEU A 41 -13.35 30.10 14.58
CA LEU A 41 -14.75 30.53 14.54
C LEU A 41 -14.94 31.76 13.66
N ALA A 42 -14.06 32.75 13.77
CA ALA A 42 -14.05 33.94 12.92
C ALA A 42 -13.84 33.56 11.44
N TYR A 43 -12.90 32.66 11.16
CA TYR A 43 -12.68 32.15 9.80
C TYR A 43 -13.94 31.49 9.22
N PHE A 44 -14.56 30.56 9.95
CA PHE A 44 -15.78 29.89 9.48
C PHE A 44 -16.95 30.86 9.32
N ARG A 45 -17.10 31.84 10.21
CA ARG A 45 -18.09 32.92 10.08
C ARG A 45 -17.89 33.67 8.77
N THR A 46 -16.68 34.12 8.48
CA THR A 46 -16.37 34.82 7.22
C THR A 46 -16.65 33.93 6.01
N LYS A 47 -16.30 32.64 6.05
CA LYS A 47 -16.62 31.71 4.94
C LYS A 47 -18.10 31.44 4.76
N ILE A 48 -18.90 31.50 5.82
CA ILE A 48 -20.36 31.41 5.70
C ILE A 48 -20.92 32.69 5.05
N GLU A 49 -20.40 33.85 5.42
CA GLU A 49 -20.81 35.15 4.88
C GLU A 49 -20.39 35.36 3.42
N GLU A 50 -19.26 34.78 3.00
CA GLU A 50 -18.80 34.77 1.60
C GLU A 50 -19.77 34.03 0.66
N GLY A 51 -20.64 33.16 1.19
CA GLY A 51 -21.72 32.55 0.42
C GLY A 51 -21.29 31.48 -0.57
N ILE A 52 -22.02 31.38 -1.69
CA ILE A 52 -21.81 30.37 -2.75
C ILE A 52 -21.27 31.08 -4.00
N THR A 53 -20.20 30.56 -4.59
CA THR A 53 -19.67 30.99 -5.89
C THR A 53 -19.60 29.80 -6.84
N ASP A 54 -20.12 29.93 -8.06
CA ASP A 54 -20.17 28.86 -9.08
C ASP A 54 -20.77 27.51 -8.62
N GLY A 55 -21.67 27.56 -7.64
CA GLY A 55 -22.34 26.38 -7.08
C GLY A 55 -21.52 25.63 -6.03
N GLU A 56 -20.48 26.26 -5.48
CA GLU A 56 -19.60 25.73 -4.42
C GLU A 56 -19.59 26.69 -3.23
N THR A 57 -19.44 26.15 -2.01
CA THR A 57 -19.32 27.00 -0.82
C THR A 57 -17.92 27.60 -0.72
N ALA A 58 -17.80 28.76 -0.07
CA ALA A 58 -16.50 29.33 0.29
C ALA A 58 -15.81 28.60 1.47
N LEU A 59 -16.44 27.54 2.00
CA LEU A 59 -15.83 26.71 3.03
C LEU A 59 -14.58 25.99 2.49
N PRO A 60 -13.60 25.70 3.37
CA PRO A 60 -12.41 25.01 2.92
C PRO A 60 -12.75 23.60 2.42
N PRO A 61 -12.09 23.13 1.34
CA PRO A 61 -12.23 21.76 0.89
C PRO A 61 -11.70 20.79 1.95
N ARG A 62 -12.20 19.54 1.92
CA ARG A 62 -11.89 18.49 2.90
C ARG A 62 -12.30 18.82 4.33
N LEU A 63 -13.17 19.81 4.56
CA LEU A 63 -13.68 20.12 5.90
C LEU A 63 -14.19 18.88 6.62
N SER A 64 -14.86 17.96 5.94
CA SER A 64 -15.32 16.67 6.49
C SER A 64 -14.20 15.71 6.92
N ASP A 65 -13.02 15.77 6.30
CA ASP A 65 -11.85 14.96 6.67
C ASP A 65 -11.10 15.49 7.90
N TYR A 66 -11.33 16.75 8.28
CA TYR A 66 -10.60 17.44 9.35
C TYR A 66 -11.49 17.93 10.50
N CYS A 67 -12.80 18.12 10.28
CA CYS A 67 -13.73 18.57 11.32
C CYS A 67 -13.77 17.62 12.52
N TRP A 68 -13.68 16.30 12.29
CA TRP A 68 -13.57 15.30 13.36
C TRP A 68 -12.28 15.37 14.18
N ARG A 69 -11.29 16.15 13.70
CA ARG A 69 -10.02 16.36 14.38
C ARG A 69 -9.99 17.63 15.20
N LEU A 70 -10.99 18.50 15.09
CA LEU A 70 -11.08 19.64 15.98
C LEU A 70 -11.37 19.15 17.41
N PRO A 71 -10.93 19.90 18.45
CA PRO A 71 -11.26 19.60 19.83
C PRO A 71 -12.78 19.41 20.01
N GLN A 72 -13.20 18.49 20.88
CA GLN A 72 -14.63 18.20 21.08
C GLN A 72 -15.44 19.44 21.49
N GLU A 73 -14.83 20.34 22.25
CA GLU A 73 -15.41 21.63 22.65
C GLU A 73 -15.68 22.60 21.49
N MET A 74 -15.04 22.41 20.32
CA MET A 74 -15.30 23.21 19.13
C MET A 74 -16.56 22.79 18.38
N LEU A 75 -16.97 21.51 18.46
CA LEU A 75 -18.11 21.00 17.70
C LEU A 75 -19.43 21.70 18.09
N PRO A 76 -19.77 21.89 19.39
CA PRO A 76 -20.95 22.65 19.77
C PRO A 76 -20.88 24.13 19.33
N LYS A 77 -19.69 24.75 19.35
CA LYS A 77 -19.51 26.14 18.94
C LYS A 77 -19.72 26.33 17.44
N LEU A 78 -19.19 25.42 16.61
CA LEU A 78 -19.39 25.42 15.16
C LEU A 78 -20.83 25.09 14.77
N ARG A 79 -21.48 24.18 15.51
CA ARG A 79 -22.89 23.87 15.34
C ARG A 79 -23.76 25.09 15.61
N ALA A 80 -23.57 25.75 16.76
CA ALA A 80 -24.31 26.95 17.13
C ALA A 80 -24.08 28.10 16.13
N LEU A 81 -22.85 28.22 15.60
CA LEU A 81 -22.55 29.17 14.54
C LEU A 81 -23.39 28.90 13.29
N ALA A 82 -23.39 27.66 12.79
CA ALA A 82 -24.14 27.27 11.60
C ALA A 82 -25.66 27.40 11.79
N GLU A 83 -26.18 26.95 12.94
CA GLU A 83 -27.60 27.07 13.29
C GLU A 83 -28.03 28.53 13.36
N GLY A 84 -27.22 29.42 13.93
CA GLY A 84 -27.51 30.86 13.99
C GLY A 84 -27.65 31.52 12.61
N PHE A 85 -26.84 31.10 11.62
CA PHE A 85 -27.02 31.55 10.24
C PHE A 85 -28.27 30.96 9.60
N LEU A 86 -28.57 29.68 9.84
CA LEU A 86 -29.75 29.01 9.29
C LEU A 86 -31.08 29.49 9.89
N ASP A 87 -31.06 29.99 11.13
CA ASP A 87 -32.22 30.63 11.75
C ASP A 87 -32.57 31.96 11.06
N THR A 88 -31.55 32.68 10.57
CA THR A 88 -31.73 33.93 9.82
C THR A 88 -31.98 33.72 8.33
N ASP A 89 -31.34 32.72 7.74
CA ASP A 89 -31.39 32.36 6.32
C ASP A 89 -31.38 30.83 6.17
N PRO A 90 -32.57 30.18 6.11
CA PRO A 90 -32.69 28.73 6.03
C PRO A 90 -32.04 28.09 4.80
N ASP A 91 -31.76 28.89 3.76
CA ASP A 91 -31.18 28.49 2.48
C ASP A 91 -29.68 28.83 2.38
N ASN A 92 -29.06 29.26 3.48
CA ASN A 92 -27.62 29.52 3.53
C ASN A 92 -26.82 28.23 3.30
N GLY A 93 -26.33 28.05 2.07
CA GLY A 93 -25.60 26.85 1.64
C GLY A 93 -24.36 26.54 2.47
N PRO A 94 -23.41 27.48 2.67
CA PRO A 94 -22.25 27.28 3.54
C PRO A 94 -22.62 26.87 4.97
N ALA A 95 -23.61 27.52 5.59
CA ALA A 95 -24.07 27.14 6.93
C ALA A 95 -24.64 25.71 6.95
N ALA A 96 -25.41 25.32 5.92
CA ALA A 96 -25.93 23.97 5.79
C ALA A 96 -24.80 22.92 5.61
N VAL A 97 -23.75 23.23 4.84
CA VAL A 97 -22.59 22.35 4.65
C VAL A 97 -21.77 22.19 5.94
N LEU A 98 -21.55 23.28 6.68
CA LEU A 98 -20.87 23.23 7.98
C LEU A 98 -21.69 22.40 8.97
N LEU A 99 -23.00 22.64 9.06
CA LEU A 99 -23.89 21.88 9.95
C LEU A 99 -23.91 20.38 9.59
N ALA A 100 -24.00 20.03 8.31
CA ALA A 100 -23.94 18.64 7.87
C ALA A 100 -22.63 17.96 8.25
N THR A 101 -21.52 18.68 8.15
CA THR A 101 -20.18 18.18 8.49
C THR A 101 -19.98 18.00 9.99
N VAL A 102 -20.45 18.95 10.80
CA VAL A 102 -20.41 18.86 12.26
C VAL A 102 -21.35 17.77 12.75
N ALA A 103 -22.58 17.68 12.23
CA ALA A 103 -23.54 16.64 12.57
C ALA A 103 -23.02 15.24 12.24
N TYR A 104 -22.31 15.07 11.11
CA TYR A 104 -21.67 13.79 10.78
C TYR A 104 -20.62 13.37 11.82
N THR A 105 -19.91 14.35 12.37
CA THR A 105 -18.88 14.13 13.39
C THR A 105 -19.49 13.82 14.76
N ASP A 106 -20.53 14.55 15.13
CA ASP A 106 -21.16 14.54 16.46
C ASP A 106 -22.18 13.40 16.63
N LEU A 107 -23.10 13.27 15.68
CA LEU A 107 -24.25 12.32 15.72
C LEU A 107 -23.96 11.00 14.97
N GLY A 108 -22.85 10.94 14.23
CA GLY A 108 -22.53 9.79 13.40
C GLY A 108 -23.35 9.73 12.09
N ARG A 109 -23.21 8.61 11.38
CA ARG A 109 -23.56 8.55 9.94
C ARG A 109 -25.05 8.55 9.61
N GLU A 110 -25.88 7.91 10.43
CA GLU A 110 -27.31 7.73 10.12
C GLU A 110 -28.12 8.96 10.55
N GLU A 111 -27.80 9.53 11.70
CA GLU A 111 -28.49 10.68 12.28
C GLU A 111 -28.11 12.01 11.61
N SER A 112 -26.94 12.07 10.95
CA SER A 112 -26.51 13.24 10.16
C SER A 112 -27.14 13.32 8.76
N LEU A 113 -27.78 12.25 8.27
CA LEU A 113 -28.30 12.17 6.90
C LEU A 113 -29.27 13.30 6.52
N PRO A 114 -30.24 13.70 7.37
CA PRO A 114 -31.15 14.79 7.01
C PRO A 114 -30.43 16.12 6.78
N PHE A 115 -29.33 16.37 7.51
CA PHE A 115 -28.52 17.58 7.36
C PHE A 115 -27.73 17.54 6.04
N VAL A 116 -27.16 16.37 5.69
CA VAL A 116 -26.45 16.17 4.42
C VAL A 116 -27.41 16.32 3.23
N GLU A 117 -28.60 15.74 3.32
CA GLU A 117 -29.61 15.82 2.26
C GLU A 117 -30.10 17.27 2.07
N LYS A 118 -30.35 18.00 3.17
CA LYS A 118 -30.68 19.42 3.12
C LYS A 118 -29.55 20.23 2.46
N ALA A 119 -28.30 20.02 2.88
CA ALA A 119 -27.17 20.74 2.32
C ALA A 119 -26.97 20.45 0.82
N LEU A 120 -27.21 19.21 0.36
CA LEU A 120 -27.13 18.83 -1.06
C LEU A 120 -28.19 19.49 -1.93
N THR A 121 -29.37 19.80 -1.38
CA THR A 121 -30.39 20.55 -2.12
C THR A 121 -29.97 21.99 -2.39
N LEU A 122 -29.16 22.57 -1.50
CA LEU A 122 -28.67 23.94 -1.59
C LEU A 122 -27.37 24.04 -2.40
N VAL A 123 -26.46 23.07 -2.24
CA VAL A 123 -25.11 23.12 -2.85
C VAL A 123 -24.73 21.75 -3.46
N PRO A 124 -25.40 21.28 -4.52
CA PRO A 124 -25.27 19.91 -5.04
C PRO A 124 -23.90 19.57 -5.64
N LYS A 125 -23.09 20.58 -5.98
CA LYS A 125 -21.75 20.40 -6.56
C LYS A 125 -20.63 20.52 -5.51
N ASP A 126 -20.97 20.80 -4.26
CA ASP A 126 -19.99 21.06 -3.22
C ASP A 126 -19.12 19.82 -2.95
N PRO A 127 -17.78 19.94 -3.03
CA PRO A 127 -16.89 18.80 -2.84
C PRO A 127 -17.00 18.21 -1.43
N CYS A 128 -17.24 18.99 -0.38
CA CYS A 128 -17.32 18.50 1.00
C CYS A 128 -18.54 17.62 1.23
N LEU A 129 -19.69 17.95 0.63
CA LEU A 129 -20.91 17.13 0.70
C LEU A 129 -20.81 15.84 -0.11
N ASN A 130 -20.19 15.96 -1.29
CA ASN A 130 -19.88 14.85 -2.17
C ASN A 130 -19.03 13.78 -1.43
N LEU A 131 -18.06 14.19 -0.60
CA LEU A 131 -17.30 13.28 0.29
C LEU A 131 -18.21 12.56 1.29
N LEU A 132 -19.07 13.29 2.00
CA LEU A 132 -19.99 12.72 2.99
C LEU A 132 -20.95 11.68 2.38
N MET A 133 -21.37 11.89 1.12
CA MET A 133 -22.23 10.96 0.39
C MET A 133 -21.53 9.64 0.03
N ILE A 134 -20.24 9.66 -0.30
CA ILE A 134 -19.48 8.41 -0.50
C ILE A 134 -19.43 7.58 0.78
N TYR A 135 -19.25 8.23 1.94
CA TYR A 135 -19.27 7.54 3.23
C TYR A 135 -20.64 6.92 3.56
N LYS A 136 -21.75 7.51 3.10
CA LYS A 136 -23.13 6.98 3.21
C LYS A 136 -23.28 5.65 2.44
N TYR A 137 -22.78 5.59 1.21
CA TYR A 137 -22.97 4.41 0.33
C TYR A 137 -21.87 3.34 0.43
N ARG A 138 -20.81 3.57 1.23
CA ARG A 138 -19.67 2.64 1.41
C ARG A 138 -20.07 1.21 1.79
N ARG A 139 -21.14 1.01 2.58
CA ARG A 139 -21.62 -0.34 2.98
C ARG A 139 -22.28 -1.11 1.81
N TYR A 140 -22.75 -0.40 0.79
CA TYR A 140 -23.33 -0.98 -0.42
C TYR A 140 -22.28 -1.23 -1.51
N TYR A 141 -21.03 -0.80 -1.28
CA TYR A 141 -19.90 -0.97 -2.20
C TYR A 141 -19.43 -2.43 -2.38
N GLY A 142 -19.80 -3.31 -1.45
CA GLY A 142 -19.52 -4.76 -1.52
C GLY A 142 -20.77 -5.65 -1.64
N GLY A 143 -21.96 -5.06 -1.76
CA GLY A 143 -23.24 -5.77 -1.71
C GLY A 143 -24.07 -5.58 -2.99
N ALA A 144 -24.78 -6.62 -3.41
CA ALA A 144 -25.56 -6.70 -4.65
C ALA A 144 -26.77 -5.74 -4.78
N LYS A 145 -26.93 -4.76 -3.90
CA LYS A 145 -28.16 -3.99 -3.78
C LYS A 145 -27.90 -2.50 -4.04
N ILE A 146 -28.51 -2.05 -5.15
CA ILE A 146 -28.86 -0.67 -5.54
C ILE A 146 -27.92 -0.07 -6.60
N VAL A 147 -28.40 -0.04 -7.86
CA VAL A 147 -27.77 0.69 -8.99
C VAL A 147 -27.79 2.20 -8.75
N GLU A 148 -28.82 2.74 -8.09
CA GLU A 148 -28.93 4.15 -7.74
C GLU A 148 -27.80 4.61 -6.80
N ALA A 149 -27.28 3.74 -5.93
CA ALA A 149 -26.14 4.04 -5.08
C ALA A 149 -24.85 4.18 -5.89
N GLN A 150 -24.69 3.38 -6.95
CA GLN A 150 -23.55 3.47 -7.86
C GLN A 150 -23.66 4.69 -8.77
N GLU A 151 -24.87 5.03 -9.26
CA GLU A 151 -25.14 6.25 -10.03
C GLU A 151 -24.84 7.52 -9.19
N THR A 152 -25.24 7.54 -7.91
CA THR A 152 -24.92 8.64 -6.98
C THR A 152 -23.42 8.74 -6.73
N ILE A 153 -22.72 7.63 -6.50
CA ILE A 153 -21.25 7.63 -6.33
C ILE A 153 -20.56 8.15 -7.60
N LEU A 154 -21.05 7.79 -8.79
CA LEU A 154 -20.54 8.27 -10.07
C LEU A 154 -20.70 9.77 -10.23
N THR A 155 -21.90 10.30 -9.96
CA THR A 155 -22.16 11.76 -10.00
C THR A 155 -21.27 12.51 -9.02
N VAL A 156 -21.06 11.94 -7.82
CA VAL A 156 -20.14 12.48 -6.82
C VAL A 156 -18.71 12.52 -7.35
N LEU A 157 -18.22 11.43 -7.98
CA LEU A 157 -16.89 11.38 -8.57
C LEU A 157 -16.74 12.35 -9.75
N GLU A 158 -17.76 12.50 -10.59
CA GLU A 158 -17.81 13.50 -11.67
C GLU A 158 -17.65 14.92 -11.11
N ASN A 159 -18.39 15.26 -10.06
CA ASN A 159 -18.35 16.58 -9.42
C ASN A 159 -16.98 16.87 -8.79
N VAL A 160 -16.41 15.91 -8.04
CA VAL A 160 -15.07 16.04 -7.44
C VAL A 160 -14.00 16.22 -8.52
N PHE A 161 -14.15 15.53 -9.65
CA PHE A 161 -13.22 15.63 -10.75
C PHE A 161 -13.30 16.97 -11.49
N GLU A 162 -14.52 17.44 -11.82
CA GLU A 162 -14.71 18.76 -12.42
C GLU A 162 -14.28 19.90 -11.50
N TRP A 163 -14.45 19.74 -10.20
CA TRP A 163 -13.90 20.65 -9.19
C TRP A 163 -12.37 20.69 -9.27
N SER A 164 -11.71 19.54 -9.30
CA SER A 164 -10.24 19.45 -9.34
C SER A 164 -9.62 20.14 -10.56
N LYS A 165 -10.29 20.11 -11.72
CA LYS A 165 -9.81 20.76 -12.96
C LYS A 165 -9.79 22.28 -12.92
N ARG A 166 -10.60 22.90 -12.05
CA ARG A 166 -10.76 24.37 -11.98
C ARG A 166 -9.77 25.03 -11.01
N GLN A 167 -8.96 24.25 -10.30
CA GLN A 167 -8.02 24.73 -9.30
C GLN A 167 -6.60 24.86 -9.89
N ASP A 168 -5.87 25.93 -9.56
CA ASP A 168 -4.51 26.17 -10.07
C ASP A 168 -3.42 25.59 -9.12
N ASN A 169 -2.46 24.88 -9.71
CA ASN A 169 -1.16 24.36 -9.22
C ASN A 169 -1.03 23.32 -8.06
N SER A 170 -0.25 22.26 -8.39
CA SER A 170 0.51 21.20 -7.67
C SER A 170 0.28 20.80 -6.19
N ALA A 171 -0.16 21.66 -5.27
CA ALA A 171 -0.40 21.25 -3.87
C ALA A 171 -1.77 20.58 -3.70
N ARG A 172 -2.75 20.96 -4.53
CA ARG A 172 -4.15 20.55 -4.45
C ARG A 172 -4.44 19.18 -5.09
N PHE A 173 -3.53 18.72 -5.94
CA PHE A 173 -3.58 17.41 -6.58
C PHE A 173 -3.22 16.26 -5.61
N GLN A 174 -2.41 16.54 -4.58
CA GLN A 174 -2.14 15.58 -3.50
C GLN A 174 -3.37 15.32 -2.61
N ASP A 175 -4.31 16.26 -2.54
CA ASP A 175 -5.55 16.13 -1.78
C ASP A 175 -6.58 15.25 -2.49
N ALA A 176 -6.76 15.43 -3.81
CA ALA A 176 -7.53 14.51 -4.64
C ALA A 176 -6.91 13.10 -4.63
N ARG A 177 -5.57 13.01 -4.67
CA ARG A 177 -4.82 11.74 -4.56
C ARG A 177 -5.04 11.07 -3.19
N SER A 178 -4.94 11.81 -2.09
CA SER A 178 -5.18 11.27 -0.73
C SER A 178 -6.60 10.74 -0.57
N PHE A 179 -7.57 11.37 -1.23
CA PHE A 179 -8.96 10.93 -1.31
C PHE A 179 -9.13 9.59 -2.06
N TYR A 180 -8.49 9.41 -3.22
CA TYR A 180 -8.55 8.15 -3.99
C TYR A 180 -7.84 6.97 -3.31
N PHE A 181 -6.67 7.22 -2.70
CA PHE A 181 -5.84 6.17 -2.12
C PHE A 181 -6.18 5.83 -0.66
N GLY A 182 -6.73 6.77 0.11
CA GLY A 182 -7.12 6.54 1.51
C GLY A 182 -8.36 5.67 1.67
N GLU A 183 -9.38 5.88 0.82
CA GLU A 183 -10.69 5.24 0.97
C GLU A 183 -10.93 4.05 0.00
N ARG A 184 -10.03 3.84 -0.97
CA ARG A 184 -10.10 2.77 -2.01
C ARG A 184 -11.37 2.80 -2.88
N ILE A 185 -12.01 3.97 -3.03
CA ILE A 185 -13.16 4.18 -3.92
C ILE A 185 -12.68 5.07 -5.07
N THR A 186 -12.48 4.45 -6.23
CA THR A 186 -11.98 5.08 -7.46
C THR A 186 -12.99 4.88 -8.60
N PRO A 187 -12.96 5.68 -9.67
CA PRO A 187 -13.71 5.41 -10.90
C PRO A 187 -13.51 3.97 -11.39
N TYR A 188 -12.30 3.43 -11.23
CA TYR A 188 -11.96 2.03 -11.55
C TYR A 188 -12.68 1.01 -10.67
N SER A 189 -12.72 1.19 -9.36
CA SER A 189 -13.40 0.23 -8.47
C SER A 189 -14.93 0.30 -8.60
N VAL A 190 -15.50 1.48 -8.92
CA VAL A 190 -16.92 1.62 -9.31
C VAL A 190 -17.20 0.91 -10.64
N TYR A 191 -16.31 1.05 -11.62
CA TYR A 191 -16.37 0.33 -12.89
C TYR A 191 -16.40 -1.20 -12.69
N THR A 192 -15.51 -1.76 -11.86
CA THR A 192 -15.47 -3.21 -11.59
C THR A 192 -16.74 -3.73 -10.92
N ASN A 193 -17.31 -2.94 -10.01
CA ASN A 193 -18.56 -3.28 -9.33
C ASN A 193 -19.74 -3.25 -10.31
N LEU A 194 -19.85 -2.22 -11.15
CA LEU A 194 -20.89 -2.10 -12.16
C LEU A 194 -20.82 -3.21 -13.21
N LYS A 195 -19.62 -3.65 -13.61
CA LYS A 195 -19.44 -4.80 -14.52
C LYS A 195 -19.91 -6.11 -13.90
N SER A 196 -19.63 -6.33 -12.61
CA SER A 196 -20.12 -7.50 -11.85
C SER A 196 -21.65 -7.50 -11.73
N ILE A 197 -22.24 -6.32 -11.48
CA ILE A 197 -23.70 -6.11 -11.45
C ILE A 197 -24.29 -6.36 -12.85
N GLU A 198 -23.73 -5.75 -13.90
CA GLU A 198 -24.15 -5.94 -15.30
C GLU A 198 -24.19 -7.43 -15.67
N ALA A 199 -23.10 -8.17 -15.41
CA ALA A 199 -23.00 -9.60 -15.72
C ALA A 199 -24.02 -10.44 -14.95
N ARG A 200 -24.27 -10.12 -13.67
CA ARG A 200 -25.24 -10.83 -12.82
C ARG A 200 -26.69 -10.60 -13.27
N TRP A 201 -27.04 -9.38 -13.66
CA TRP A 201 -28.41 -9.02 -14.05
C TRP A 201 -28.71 -9.30 -15.53
N LYS A 202 -27.68 -9.39 -16.38
CA LYS A 202 -27.78 -9.93 -17.74
C LYS A 202 -28.23 -11.40 -17.74
N LYS A 203 -27.76 -12.20 -16.78
CA LYS A 203 -28.24 -13.59 -16.55
C LYS A 203 -29.68 -13.69 -16.03
N ARG A 204 -30.27 -12.58 -15.57
CA ARG A 204 -31.64 -12.52 -15.00
C ARG A 204 -32.60 -11.69 -15.86
N GLU A 205 -32.21 -11.38 -17.10
CA GLU A 205 -33.02 -10.67 -18.10
C GLU A 205 -33.61 -9.32 -17.64
N LYS A 206 -32.96 -8.63 -16.70
CA LYS A 206 -33.39 -7.29 -16.24
C LYS A 206 -32.81 -6.19 -17.13
N VAL A 207 -33.39 -6.02 -18.31
CA VAL A 207 -32.92 -5.12 -19.39
C VAL A 207 -32.70 -3.67 -18.92
N GLY A 208 -33.58 -3.10 -18.10
CA GLY A 208 -33.45 -1.71 -17.61
C GLY A 208 -32.25 -1.49 -16.69
N VAL A 209 -31.92 -2.48 -15.85
CA VAL A 209 -30.76 -2.43 -14.94
C VAL A 209 -29.46 -2.55 -15.73
N VAL A 210 -29.43 -3.42 -16.75
CA VAL A 210 -28.28 -3.61 -17.64
C VAL A 210 -27.99 -2.34 -18.44
N LYS A 211 -29.02 -1.64 -18.93
CA LYS A 211 -28.86 -0.37 -19.66
C LYS A 211 -28.21 0.71 -18.78
N LYS A 212 -28.73 0.92 -17.57
CA LYS A 212 -28.17 1.86 -16.59
C LYS A 212 -26.71 1.54 -16.23
N CYS A 213 -26.39 0.26 -16.02
CA CYS A 213 -25.01 -0.15 -15.76
C CYS A 213 -24.06 0.19 -16.93
N LYS A 214 -24.49 0.00 -18.18
CA LYS A 214 -23.67 0.33 -19.36
C LYS A 214 -23.38 1.83 -19.49
N GLU A 215 -24.38 2.67 -19.25
CA GLU A 215 -24.23 4.13 -19.27
C GLU A 215 -23.27 4.61 -18.16
N ALA A 216 -23.43 4.07 -16.96
CA ALA A 216 -22.56 4.33 -15.80
C ALA A 216 -21.11 3.84 -16.02
N ILE A 217 -20.93 2.67 -16.67
CA ILE A 217 -19.63 2.11 -17.04
C ILE A 217 -18.89 3.02 -18.02
N GLU A 218 -19.58 3.58 -19.01
CA GLU A 218 -18.97 4.46 -20.00
C GLU A 218 -18.51 5.78 -19.37
N LYS A 219 -19.30 6.34 -18.44
CA LYS A 219 -18.90 7.49 -17.62
C LYS A 219 -17.64 7.22 -16.80
N CYS A 220 -17.53 6.06 -16.16
CA CYS A 220 -16.30 5.66 -15.46
C CYS A 220 -15.10 5.66 -16.42
N ARG A 221 -15.24 5.13 -17.64
CA ARG A 221 -14.13 5.06 -18.61
C ARG A 221 -13.62 6.45 -19.00
N ILE A 222 -14.51 7.40 -19.24
CA ILE A 222 -14.17 8.78 -19.58
C ILE A 222 -13.42 9.47 -18.42
N LEU A 223 -13.90 9.28 -17.18
CA LEU A 223 -13.25 9.86 -15.99
C LEU A 223 -11.85 9.28 -15.76
N ILE A 224 -11.70 7.96 -15.87
CA ILE A 224 -10.40 7.27 -15.72
C ILE A 224 -9.39 7.81 -16.75
N TYR A 225 -9.81 7.95 -18.01
CA TYR A 225 -8.97 8.45 -19.08
C TYR A 225 -8.49 9.89 -18.82
N THR A 226 -9.41 10.75 -18.37
CA THR A 226 -9.10 12.16 -18.14
C THR A 226 -8.20 12.34 -16.91
N GLU A 227 -8.35 11.53 -15.86
CA GLU A 227 -7.54 11.57 -14.64
C GLU A 227 -6.06 11.23 -14.91
N GLN A 228 -5.83 10.23 -15.77
CA GLN A 228 -4.49 9.75 -16.12
C GLN A 228 -3.70 10.76 -16.97
N GLU A 229 -4.39 11.46 -17.89
CA GLU A 229 -3.79 12.50 -18.72
C GLU A 229 -3.28 13.68 -17.88
N THR A 230 -4.05 14.12 -16.87
CA THR A 230 -3.65 15.20 -15.96
C THR A 230 -2.47 14.79 -15.10
N PHE A 231 -2.50 13.56 -14.54
CA PHE A 231 -1.41 13.00 -13.72
C PHE A 231 -0.08 12.95 -14.48
N ARG A 232 -0.14 12.59 -15.77
CA ARG A 232 1.04 12.52 -16.64
C ARG A 232 1.62 13.90 -16.91
N ARG A 233 0.78 14.92 -17.15
CA ARG A 233 1.24 16.30 -17.38
C ARG A 233 1.95 16.87 -16.16
N GLU A 234 1.42 16.65 -14.97
CA GLU A 234 2.02 17.15 -13.73
C GLU A 234 3.29 16.40 -13.32
N ALA A 235 3.36 15.08 -13.55
CA ALA A 235 4.59 14.31 -13.35
C ALA A 235 5.71 14.75 -14.30
N ILE A 236 5.36 15.11 -15.54
CA ILE A 236 6.30 15.69 -16.52
C ILE A 236 6.74 17.10 -16.09
N GLN A 237 5.82 17.89 -15.53
CA GLN A 237 6.09 19.27 -15.09
C GLN A 237 6.83 19.36 -13.74
N ALA A 238 6.78 18.32 -12.91
CA ALA A 238 7.56 18.20 -11.67
C ALA A 238 8.97 17.62 -11.91
N ALA A 239 9.20 16.93 -13.03
CA ALA A 239 10.48 16.33 -13.40
C ALA A 239 11.37 17.28 -14.24
N VAL A 240 11.46 18.55 -13.85
CA VAL A 240 12.28 19.55 -14.56
C VAL A 240 13.76 19.40 -14.17
N GLU A 241 14.39 18.39 -14.73
CA GLU A 241 15.70 18.56 -15.36
C GLU A 241 15.43 18.79 -16.85
N GLN A 242 16.21 19.66 -17.52
CA GLN A 242 15.98 19.97 -18.93
C GLN A 242 16.07 18.68 -19.77
N PRO A 243 15.01 18.28 -20.50
CA PRO A 243 15.05 17.04 -21.27
C PRO A 243 16.04 17.15 -22.43
N LEU A 244 16.80 16.08 -22.68
CA LEU A 244 17.77 16.04 -23.77
C LEU A 244 17.04 15.97 -25.12
N ILE A 245 17.36 16.88 -26.03
CA ILE A 245 16.70 16.98 -27.35
C ILE A 245 17.39 16.05 -28.35
N VAL A 246 16.61 15.21 -29.03
CA VAL A 246 17.07 14.40 -30.16
C VAL A 246 16.76 15.15 -31.46
N ASP A 247 17.79 15.75 -32.05
CA ASP A 247 17.73 16.70 -33.17
C ASP A 247 18.23 16.15 -34.51
N GLU A 248 19.13 15.18 -34.49
CA GLU A 248 19.73 14.57 -35.66
C GLU A 248 19.09 13.23 -36.02
N SER A 249 19.11 12.93 -37.32
CA SER A 249 18.51 11.74 -37.90
C SER A 249 19.62 10.79 -38.35
N PRO A 250 19.57 9.51 -37.98
CA PRO A 250 20.46 8.52 -38.56
C PRO A 250 20.11 8.27 -40.04
N GLU A 251 21.09 8.40 -40.93
CA GLU A 251 20.96 7.98 -42.34
C GLU A 251 21.31 6.50 -42.47
N ASN A 252 20.31 5.59 -42.34
CA ASN A 252 20.57 4.15 -42.47
C ASN A 252 19.36 3.35 -43.00
N VAL A 253 19.63 2.20 -43.62
CA VAL A 253 18.66 1.25 -44.18
C VAL A 253 17.78 0.63 -43.07
N ASN A 254 18.32 0.48 -41.86
CA ASN A 254 17.55 0.10 -40.66
C ASN A 254 17.44 1.29 -39.69
N PHE A 255 16.50 2.18 -39.98
CA PHE A 255 16.31 3.44 -39.25
C PHE A 255 16.06 3.23 -37.74
N TRP A 256 15.35 2.17 -37.36
CA TRP A 256 15.03 1.89 -35.97
C TRP A 256 16.25 1.49 -35.15
N GLU A 257 17.09 0.59 -35.67
CA GLU A 257 18.35 0.21 -35.00
C GLU A 257 19.28 1.42 -34.84
N ALA A 258 19.46 2.20 -35.91
CA ALA A 258 20.30 3.38 -35.87
C ALA A 258 19.74 4.46 -34.91
N PHE A 259 18.41 4.53 -34.74
CA PHE A 259 17.78 5.37 -33.73
C PHE A 259 18.07 4.88 -32.31
N LEU A 260 17.97 3.57 -32.04
CA LEU A 260 18.30 2.99 -30.73
C LEU A 260 19.79 3.14 -30.39
N ASP A 261 20.68 2.87 -31.34
CA ASP A 261 22.13 3.05 -31.17
C ASP A 261 22.45 4.51 -30.83
N SER A 262 21.82 5.46 -31.52
CA SER A 262 21.97 6.89 -31.21
C SER A 262 21.46 7.24 -29.80
N LEU A 263 20.45 6.55 -29.25
CA LEU A 263 20.03 6.78 -27.87
C LEU A 263 21.07 6.22 -26.90
N ILE A 264 21.60 5.02 -27.16
CA ILE A 264 22.60 4.36 -26.32
C ILE A 264 23.91 5.15 -26.28
N GLU A 265 24.43 5.56 -27.44
CA GLU A 265 25.68 6.34 -27.58
C GLU A 265 25.60 7.67 -26.84
N ARG A 266 24.42 8.29 -26.81
CA ARG A 266 24.17 9.56 -26.12
C ARG A 266 23.85 9.39 -24.63
N GLY A 267 23.87 8.16 -24.10
CA GLY A 267 23.49 7.86 -22.71
C GLY A 267 22.00 8.08 -22.42
N LEU A 268 21.17 8.13 -23.46
CA LEU A 268 19.72 8.37 -23.43
C LEU A 268 18.91 7.07 -23.28
N SER A 269 19.53 6.00 -22.79
CA SER A 269 18.83 4.79 -22.35
C SER A 269 17.93 5.04 -21.13
N THR A 270 18.09 6.20 -20.47
CA THR A 270 17.27 6.67 -19.35
C THR A 270 16.08 7.54 -19.82
N PRO A 271 14.98 7.67 -19.04
CA PRO A 271 13.69 8.18 -19.53
C PRO A 271 13.58 9.71 -19.74
N ARG A 272 14.68 10.44 -20.00
CA ARG A 272 14.73 11.91 -19.99
C ARG A 272 15.06 12.54 -21.36
N TRP A 273 14.31 12.23 -22.42
CA TRP A 273 14.54 12.80 -23.77
C TRP A 273 13.26 13.25 -24.49
N VAL A 274 13.41 14.20 -25.43
CA VAL A 274 12.34 14.77 -26.27
C VAL A 274 12.74 14.70 -27.74
N LEU A 275 11.80 14.28 -28.61
CA LEU A 275 12.02 14.18 -30.05
C LEU A 275 11.70 15.49 -30.77
N THR A 276 12.58 15.95 -31.65
CA THR A 276 12.24 17.02 -32.61
C THR A 276 11.20 16.57 -33.63
N LYS A 277 10.45 17.51 -34.20
CA LYS A 277 9.42 17.22 -35.22
C LYS A 277 9.98 16.41 -36.41
N LYS A 278 11.22 16.72 -36.83
CA LYS A 278 11.94 16.00 -37.89
C LYS A 278 12.08 14.50 -37.57
N VAL A 279 12.54 14.16 -36.37
CA VAL A 279 12.72 12.77 -35.94
C VAL A 279 11.38 12.07 -35.75
N GLN A 280 10.37 12.78 -35.22
CA GLN A 280 9.00 12.27 -35.10
C GLN A 280 8.42 11.85 -36.47
N ASP A 281 8.56 12.70 -37.48
CA ASP A 281 8.01 12.44 -38.82
C ASP A 281 8.71 11.24 -39.50
N GLN A 282 10.00 11.04 -39.24
CA GLN A 282 10.75 9.89 -39.76
C GLN A 282 10.38 8.58 -39.06
N LEU A 283 10.22 8.60 -37.74
CA LEU A 283 9.72 7.45 -36.98
C LEU A 283 8.30 7.08 -37.43
N LEU A 284 7.42 8.07 -37.60
CA LEU A 284 6.07 7.86 -38.14
C LEU A 284 6.12 7.20 -39.52
N LYS A 285 6.95 7.71 -40.43
CA LYS A 285 7.13 7.12 -41.76
C LYS A 285 7.61 5.67 -41.66
N TYR A 286 8.62 5.41 -40.84
CA TYR A 286 9.16 4.07 -40.62
C TYR A 286 8.07 3.10 -40.14
N PHE A 287 7.33 3.43 -39.08
CA PHE A 287 6.29 2.56 -38.54
C PHE A 287 5.14 2.36 -39.50
N LYS A 288 4.70 3.40 -40.21
CA LYS A 288 3.65 3.28 -41.24
C LYS A 288 4.04 2.29 -42.33
N THR A 289 5.27 2.39 -42.84
CA THR A 289 5.79 1.43 -43.82
C THR A 289 5.82 0.00 -43.28
N ARG A 290 6.25 -0.21 -42.03
CA ARG A 290 6.21 -1.55 -41.41
C ARG A 290 4.77 -2.08 -41.24
N ILE A 291 3.84 -1.24 -40.82
CA ILE A 291 2.42 -1.62 -40.72
C ILE A 291 1.87 -2.04 -42.09
N GLU A 292 2.24 -1.34 -43.18
CA GLU A 292 1.86 -1.70 -44.55
C GLU A 292 2.46 -3.02 -45.02
N GLU A 293 3.71 -3.31 -44.63
CA GLU A 293 4.39 -4.59 -44.91
C GLU A 293 3.71 -5.78 -44.20
N GLY A 294 2.99 -5.54 -43.09
CA GLY A 294 2.15 -6.52 -42.42
C GLY A 294 2.95 -7.60 -41.67
N VAL A 295 2.59 -8.87 -41.91
CA VAL A 295 3.17 -10.04 -41.22
C VAL A 295 3.98 -10.88 -42.21
N THR A 296 5.21 -11.20 -41.86
CA THR A 296 6.09 -12.13 -42.59
C THR A 296 6.48 -13.27 -41.65
N ASP A 297 6.29 -14.54 -42.07
CA ASP A 297 6.57 -15.74 -41.27
C ASP A 297 5.93 -15.75 -39.85
N GLY A 298 4.72 -15.19 -39.74
CA GLY A 298 3.98 -15.12 -38.47
C GLY A 298 4.49 -14.05 -37.50
N LEU A 299 5.44 -13.19 -37.93
CA LEU A 299 5.92 -12.03 -37.20
C LEU A 299 5.49 -10.74 -37.91
N THR A 300 5.17 -9.73 -37.11
CA THR A 300 5.08 -8.37 -37.65
C THR A 300 6.45 -7.91 -38.14
N THR A 301 6.51 -7.06 -39.17
CA THR A 301 7.75 -6.38 -39.58
C THR A 301 8.14 -5.24 -38.62
N LEU A 302 7.44 -5.13 -37.48
CA LEU A 302 7.71 -4.15 -36.44
C LEU A 302 8.84 -4.64 -35.52
N PRO A 303 9.61 -3.71 -34.93
CA PRO A 303 10.66 -4.07 -33.97
C PRO A 303 10.14 -4.81 -32.74
N LEU A 304 10.98 -5.69 -32.17
CA LEU A 304 10.71 -6.52 -30.99
C LEU A 304 10.82 -5.80 -29.63
N ASP A 305 11.31 -4.55 -29.61
CA ASP A 305 11.43 -3.74 -28.37
C ASP A 305 10.43 -2.58 -28.35
N LEU A 306 9.49 -2.56 -29.29
CA LEU A 306 8.62 -1.43 -29.57
C LEU A 306 7.86 -0.92 -28.32
N PRO A 307 7.28 -1.77 -27.44
CA PRO A 307 6.56 -1.37 -26.24
C PRO A 307 7.42 -0.72 -25.16
N GLU A 308 8.74 -0.88 -25.23
CA GLU A 308 9.65 -0.21 -24.29
C GLU A 308 9.75 1.29 -24.62
N TYR A 309 9.75 1.64 -25.92
CA TYR A 309 10.01 2.98 -26.42
C TYR A 309 8.77 3.75 -26.86
N VAL A 310 7.75 3.09 -27.42
CA VAL A 310 6.47 3.72 -27.80
C VAL A 310 5.87 4.60 -26.71
N PRO A 311 5.84 4.22 -25.42
CA PRO A 311 5.26 5.06 -24.36
C PRO A 311 5.93 6.42 -24.21
N ARG A 312 7.16 6.56 -24.73
CA ARG A 312 7.99 7.77 -24.68
C ARG A 312 7.72 8.68 -25.88
N PHE A 313 6.97 8.23 -26.90
CA PHE A 313 6.63 9.07 -28.04
C PHE A 313 5.63 10.19 -27.64
N PRO A 314 5.68 11.34 -28.34
CA PRO A 314 4.68 12.38 -28.18
C PRO A 314 3.27 11.89 -28.48
N LYS A 315 2.27 12.43 -27.76
CA LYS A 315 0.85 12.08 -27.92
C LYS A 315 0.35 12.21 -29.37
N ALA A 316 0.85 13.20 -30.10
CA ALA A 316 0.53 13.38 -31.52
C ALA A 316 0.94 12.18 -32.38
N MET A 317 2.12 11.59 -32.12
CA MET A 317 2.55 10.37 -32.81
C MET A 317 1.67 9.17 -32.44
N HIS A 318 1.26 9.04 -31.18
CA HIS A 318 0.38 7.95 -30.76
C HIS A 318 -0.96 8.01 -31.50
N LEU A 319 -1.56 9.20 -31.58
CA LEU A 319 -2.82 9.40 -32.29
C LEU A 319 -2.68 9.05 -33.78
N GLU A 320 -1.62 9.54 -34.41
CA GLU A 320 -1.37 9.30 -35.83
C GLU A 320 -1.09 7.83 -36.16
N LEU A 321 -0.32 7.12 -35.33
CA LEU A 321 -0.09 5.68 -35.50
C LEU A 321 -1.37 4.87 -35.27
N ARG A 322 -2.18 5.29 -34.29
CA ARG A 322 -3.47 4.66 -34.00
C ARG A 322 -4.44 4.81 -35.17
N GLU A 323 -4.68 6.02 -35.63
CA GLU A 323 -5.59 6.30 -36.75
C GLU A 323 -5.15 5.53 -38.01
N PHE A 324 -3.85 5.50 -38.28
CA PHE A 324 -3.31 4.74 -39.40
C PHE A 324 -3.52 3.23 -39.26
N ALA A 325 -3.29 2.67 -38.07
CA ALA A 325 -3.50 1.24 -37.82
C ALA A 325 -4.99 0.85 -37.86
N GLU A 326 -5.89 1.71 -37.35
CA GLU A 326 -7.34 1.52 -37.48
C GLU A 326 -7.77 1.52 -38.96
N GLU A 327 -7.32 2.50 -39.76
CA GLU A 327 -7.57 2.56 -41.21
C GLU A 327 -7.03 1.32 -41.94
N MET A 328 -5.85 0.85 -41.55
CA MET A 328 -5.25 -0.35 -42.13
C MET A 328 -6.04 -1.61 -41.82
N LEU A 329 -6.58 -1.77 -40.60
CA LEU A 329 -7.44 -2.91 -40.26
C LEU A 329 -8.81 -2.84 -40.94
N GLU A 330 -9.35 -1.65 -41.20
CA GLU A 330 -10.57 -1.51 -42.01
C GLU A 330 -10.35 -1.99 -43.45
N LYS A 331 -9.18 -1.69 -44.04
CA LYS A 331 -8.83 -2.12 -45.41
C LYS A 331 -8.36 -3.56 -45.47
N GLN A 332 -7.63 -4.02 -44.46
CA GLN A 332 -6.99 -5.33 -44.36
C GLN A 332 -7.20 -5.92 -42.96
N PRO A 333 -8.34 -6.58 -42.70
CA PRO A 333 -8.69 -7.09 -41.36
C PRO A 333 -7.69 -8.10 -40.77
N GLU A 334 -6.92 -8.77 -41.63
CA GLU A 334 -5.88 -9.75 -41.26
C GLU A 334 -4.50 -9.12 -41.00
N ASN A 335 -4.39 -7.78 -41.03
CA ASN A 335 -3.10 -7.10 -40.85
C ASN A 335 -2.65 -7.17 -39.39
N GLY A 336 -1.86 -8.19 -39.06
CA GLY A 336 -1.33 -8.42 -37.73
C GLY A 336 -0.38 -7.34 -37.22
N ALA A 337 0.32 -6.61 -38.09
CA ALA A 337 1.17 -5.48 -37.69
C ALA A 337 0.32 -4.29 -37.21
N ALA A 338 -0.76 -3.98 -37.92
CA ALA A 338 -1.73 -2.96 -37.49
C ALA A 338 -2.38 -3.34 -36.15
N ALA A 339 -2.82 -4.60 -36.00
CA ALA A 339 -3.38 -5.11 -34.75
C ALA A 339 -2.38 -5.01 -33.58
N LYS A 340 -1.10 -5.34 -33.82
CA LYS A 340 -0.03 -5.21 -32.83
C LYS A 340 0.21 -3.75 -32.42
N VAL A 341 0.25 -2.81 -33.36
CA VAL A 341 0.41 -1.38 -33.05
C VAL A 341 -0.75 -0.88 -32.19
N LEU A 342 -1.99 -1.27 -32.48
CA LEU A 342 -3.13 -0.92 -31.63
C LEU A 342 -3.03 -1.56 -30.24
N ALA A 343 -2.54 -2.79 -30.14
CA ALA A 343 -2.28 -3.42 -28.85
C ALA A 343 -1.27 -2.59 -28.03
N ILE A 344 -0.15 -2.15 -28.63
CA ILE A 344 0.96 -1.47 -27.95
C ILE A 344 0.66 0.01 -27.63
N VAL A 345 0.18 0.78 -28.63
CA VAL A 345 -0.03 2.23 -28.51
C VAL A 345 -1.15 2.55 -27.51
N VAL A 346 -2.14 1.65 -27.40
CA VAL A 346 -3.26 1.78 -26.46
C VAL A 346 -2.88 1.32 -25.05
N GLU A 347 -1.97 0.35 -24.89
CA GLU A 347 -1.67 -0.26 -23.59
C GLU A 347 -0.93 0.67 -22.58
N LYS A 348 -0.14 1.65 -23.02
CA LYS A 348 0.64 2.53 -22.10
C LYS A 348 0.20 3.99 -22.04
N ASN A 349 -0.67 4.45 -22.93
CA ASN A 349 -1.26 5.81 -22.80
C ASN A 349 -2.34 5.86 -21.71
N ASP A 350 -2.91 4.70 -21.47
CA ASP A 350 -3.91 4.41 -20.48
C ASP A 350 -3.17 3.64 -19.38
N ASN A 351 -3.12 4.11 -18.13
CA ASN A 351 -2.61 3.36 -16.97
C ASN A 351 -3.50 2.11 -16.66
N PHE A 352 -4.09 1.50 -17.68
CA PHE A 352 -4.73 0.20 -17.69
C PHE A 352 -3.68 -0.90 -17.62
N LEU A 353 -2.87 -0.87 -16.57
CA LEU A 353 -2.25 -2.10 -16.10
C LEU A 353 -3.40 -3.03 -15.69
N ARG A 354 -3.60 -4.06 -16.53
CA ARG A 354 -4.14 -5.39 -16.22
C ARG A 354 -5.56 -5.77 -16.63
N LEU A 355 -6.39 -4.96 -17.29
CA LEU A 355 -7.70 -5.46 -17.74
C LEU A 355 -8.22 -4.85 -19.05
N GLY A 356 -8.35 -5.68 -20.08
CA GLY A 356 -9.43 -5.48 -21.06
C GLY A 356 -9.11 -4.78 -22.38
N ASN A 357 -7.85 -4.67 -22.82
CA ASN A 357 -7.53 -4.11 -24.15
C ASN A 357 -8.09 -5.00 -25.29
N PRO A 358 -9.15 -4.59 -26.01
CA PRO A 358 -9.78 -5.40 -27.05
C PRO A 358 -8.85 -5.64 -28.24
N PHE A 359 -7.86 -4.76 -28.45
CA PHE A 359 -6.88 -4.90 -29.51
C PHE A 359 -5.92 -6.07 -29.25
N ILE A 360 -5.68 -6.46 -27.99
CA ILE A 360 -4.94 -7.70 -27.68
C ILE A 360 -5.75 -8.92 -28.14
N GLU A 361 -7.07 -8.95 -27.87
CA GLU A 361 -7.91 -10.07 -28.30
C GLU A 361 -7.99 -10.20 -29.82
N GLN A 362 -7.88 -9.07 -30.54
CA GLN A 362 -7.80 -9.02 -31.99
C GLN A 362 -6.39 -9.38 -32.50
N ALA A 363 -5.33 -9.00 -31.80
CA ALA A 363 -3.95 -9.26 -32.23
C ALA A 363 -3.54 -10.73 -32.05
N VAL A 364 -3.93 -11.38 -30.94
CA VAL A 364 -3.57 -12.78 -30.63
C VAL A 364 -3.86 -13.76 -31.79
N PRO A 365 -5.03 -13.77 -32.45
CA PRO A 365 -5.26 -14.67 -33.58
C PRO A 365 -4.46 -14.30 -34.85
N LEU A 366 -4.12 -13.03 -35.03
CA LEU A 366 -3.43 -12.52 -36.24
C LEU A 366 -1.91 -12.69 -36.16
N VAL A 367 -1.35 -12.57 -34.96
CA VAL A 367 0.08 -12.72 -34.67
C VAL A 367 0.30 -13.65 -33.46
N PRO A 368 -0.14 -14.92 -33.57
CA PRO A 368 -0.19 -15.85 -32.45
C PRO A 368 1.17 -16.22 -31.88
N ASN A 369 2.25 -16.01 -32.64
CA ASN A 369 3.61 -16.36 -32.24
C ASN A 369 4.47 -15.12 -31.90
N ASP A 370 3.87 -13.94 -31.84
CA ASP A 370 4.58 -12.72 -31.48
C ASP A 370 4.80 -12.68 -29.95
N PRO A 371 6.06 -12.64 -29.46
CA PRO A 371 6.36 -12.73 -28.03
C PRO A 371 5.73 -11.61 -27.20
N GLU A 372 5.64 -10.39 -27.74
CA GLU A 372 5.02 -9.24 -27.06
C GLU A 372 3.52 -9.46 -26.91
N ILE A 373 2.85 -9.88 -27.98
CA ILE A 373 1.40 -10.14 -27.94
C ILE A 373 1.08 -11.32 -27.02
N CYS A 374 1.91 -12.38 -27.02
CA CYS A 374 1.77 -13.47 -26.07
C CYS A 374 1.95 -12.98 -24.63
N PHE A 375 2.98 -12.19 -24.36
CA PHE A 375 3.24 -11.61 -23.05
C PHE A 375 2.07 -10.72 -22.57
N PHE A 376 1.54 -9.84 -23.43
CA PHE A 376 0.40 -8.99 -23.10
C PHE A 376 -0.90 -9.78 -22.92
N ALA A 377 -1.10 -10.85 -23.69
CA ALA A 377 -2.23 -11.75 -23.49
C ALA A 377 -2.17 -12.44 -22.12
N ILE A 378 -1.00 -12.94 -21.72
CA ILE A 378 -0.76 -13.54 -20.39
C ILE A 378 -0.97 -12.48 -19.29
N SER A 379 -0.43 -11.27 -19.46
CA SER A 379 -0.53 -10.20 -18.45
C SER A 379 -1.96 -9.68 -18.22
N SER A 380 -2.81 -9.79 -19.25
CA SER A 380 -4.20 -9.31 -19.22
C SER A 380 -5.21 -10.25 -18.53
N ASN A 381 -4.79 -11.46 -18.14
CA ASN A 381 -5.56 -12.46 -17.37
C ASN A 381 -6.99 -12.70 -17.91
N ARG A 382 -7.12 -12.91 -19.23
CA ARG A 382 -8.40 -13.19 -19.94
C ARG A 382 -8.53 -14.66 -20.33
N ASN A 383 -9.66 -15.02 -20.98
CA ASN A 383 -10.11 -16.36 -21.44
C ASN A 383 -9.12 -17.16 -22.34
N PHE A 384 -7.84 -16.81 -22.37
CA PHE A 384 -6.83 -17.50 -23.14
C PHE A 384 -6.22 -18.65 -22.32
N ASP A 385 -5.81 -19.70 -23.02
CA ASP A 385 -5.04 -20.78 -22.43
C ASP A 385 -3.60 -20.29 -22.18
N GLU A 386 -3.31 -19.91 -20.93
CA GLU A 386 -2.00 -19.40 -20.50
C GLU A 386 -0.85 -20.35 -20.85
N LEU A 387 -1.08 -21.67 -20.78
CA LEU A 387 -0.06 -22.66 -21.09
C LEU A 387 0.28 -22.64 -22.59
N SER A 388 -0.75 -22.59 -23.43
CA SER A 388 -0.58 -22.50 -24.89
C SER A 388 0.06 -21.18 -25.32
N LEU A 389 -0.18 -20.07 -24.61
CA LEU A 389 0.51 -18.79 -24.87
C LEU A 389 1.98 -18.83 -24.46
N LEU A 390 2.31 -19.46 -23.32
CA LEU A 390 3.69 -19.66 -22.92
C LEU A 390 4.46 -20.55 -23.90
N GLU A 391 3.86 -21.62 -24.41
CA GLU A 391 4.48 -22.46 -25.45
C GLU A 391 4.88 -21.63 -26.68
N LYS A 392 3.96 -20.81 -27.20
CA LYS A 392 4.24 -19.95 -28.36
C LYS A 392 5.32 -18.90 -28.08
N LEU A 393 5.30 -18.31 -26.89
CA LEU A 393 6.32 -17.37 -26.45
C LEU A 393 7.70 -18.06 -26.39
N PHE A 394 7.78 -19.27 -25.84
CA PHE A 394 9.03 -20.01 -25.68
C PHE A 394 9.59 -20.47 -27.01
N ASP A 395 8.76 -21.08 -27.86
CA ASP A 395 9.15 -21.56 -29.20
C ASP A 395 9.77 -20.42 -30.02
N ARG A 396 9.18 -19.22 -29.96
CA ARG A 396 9.68 -18.07 -30.72
C ARG A 396 10.90 -17.43 -30.08
N ALA A 397 10.91 -17.23 -28.76
CA ALA A 397 12.07 -16.65 -28.09
C ALA A 397 13.32 -17.53 -28.27
N GLN A 398 13.18 -18.85 -28.39
CA GLN A 398 14.30 -19.75 -28.71
C GLN A 398 14.80 -19.63 -30.16
N SER A 399 13.90 -19.33 -31.11
CA SER A 399 14.26 -19.21 -32.54
C SER A 399 15.19 -18.04 -32.86
N HIS A 400 15.24 -17.02 -31.99
CA HIS A 400 16.08 -15.83 -32.12
C HIS A 400 17.29 -15.84 -31.18
N GLY A 401 17.47 -16.91 -30.40
CA GLY A 401 18.62 -17.13 -29.52
C GLY A 401 18.24 -17.25 -28.04
N LYS A 402 19.05 -17.99 -27.29
CA LYS A 402 18.75 -18.33 -25.88
C LYS A 402 18.73 -17.11 -24.93
N THR A 403 19.45 -16.05 -25.27
CA THR A 403 19.46 -14.77 -24.53
C THR A 403 18.09 -14.08 -24.55
N GLU A 404 17.32 -14.21 -25.64
CA GLU A 404 15.99 -13.62 -25.75
C GLU A 404 14.96 -14.34 -24.85
N LEU A 405 15.05 -15.67 -24.73
CA LEU A 405 14.19 -16.41 -23.80
C LEU A 405 14.43 -16.00 -22.34
N SER A 406 15.69 -15.81 -21.92
CA SER A 406 16.00 -15.33 -20.57
C SER A 406 15.44 -13.93 -20.29
N HIS A 407 15.43 -13.03 -21.29
CA HIS A 407 14.83 -11.70 -21.19
C HIS A 407 13.32 -11.79 -20.94
N TRP A 408 12.60 -12.57 -21.76
CA TRP A 408 11.15 -12.73 -21.62
C TRP A 408 10.76 -13.41 -20.32
N LEU A 409 11.52 -14.42 -19.91
CA LEU A 409 11.38 -15.05 -18.61
C LEU A 409 11.55 -14.03 -17.48
N ALA A 410 12.59 -13.20 -17.50
CA ALA A 410 12.80 -12.16 -16.51
C ALA A 410 11.60 -11.19 -16.44
N LYS A 411 11.05 -10.81 -17.60
CA LYS A 411 9.86 -9.94 -17.70
C LYS A 411 8.62 -10.59 -17.10
N LEU A 412 8.37 -11.88 -17.36
CA LEU A 412 7.28 -12.64 -16.73
C LEU A 412 7.39 -12.66 -15.20
N TYR A 413 8.60 -12.90 -14.68
CA TYR A 413 8.89 -12.89 -13.24
C TYR A 413 8.78 -11.50 -12.59
N LYS A 414 9.08 -10.44 -13.36
CA LYS A 414 9.06 -9.04 -12.91
C LYS A 414 7.65 -8.45 -12.90
N GLU A 415 6.88 -8.64 -13.96
CA GLU A 415 5.71 -7.81 -14.26
C GLU A 415 4.37 -8.55 -14.10
N VAL A 416 4.36 -9.87 -14.31
CA VAL A 416 3.13 -10.67 -14.43
C VAL A 416 2.96 -11.64 -13.27
N GLY A 417 4.00 -12.39 -12.92
CA GLY A 417 3.95 -13.43 -11.88
C GLY A 417 3.39 -14.78 -12.36
N THR A 418 2.79 -14.84 -13.56
CA THR A 418 2.42 -16.10 -14.23
C THR A 418 3.65 -16.68 -14.93
N THR A 419 4.20 -17.76 -14.37
CA THR A 419 5.40 -18.46 -14.85
C THR A 419 5.09 -19.95 -15.08
N PRO A 420 5.93 -20.71 -15.81
CA PRO A 420 5.76 -22.16 -15.92
C PRO A 420 5.64 -22.84 -14.54
N CYS A 421 6.45 -22.43 -13.56
CA CYS A 421 6.37 -22.93 -12.19
C CYS A 421 5.03 -22.61 -11.50
N HIS A 422 4.46 -21.42 -11.75
CA HIS A 422 3.14 -21.05 -11.23
C HIS A 422 2.03 -21.97 -11.77
N ILE A 423 2.00 -22.17 -13.09
CA ILE A 423 1.02 -23.04 -13.76
C ILE A 423 1.19 -24.48 -13.28
N TYR A 424 2.43 -24.96 -13.20
CA TYR A 424 2.73 -26.30 -12.71
C TYR A 424 2.19 -26.56 -11.30
N ARG A 425 2.43 -25.64 -10.34
CA ARG A 425 1.88 -25.77 -8.97
C ARG A 425 0.35 -25.86 -8.96
N ASN A 426 -0.33 -25.13 -9.85
CA ASN A 426 -1.79 -25.20 -9.97
C ASN A 426 -2.27 -26.52 -10.57
N LEU A 427 -1.63 -27.00 -11.64
CA LEU A 427 -1.98 -28.28 -12.28
C LEU A 427 -1.78 -29.46 -11.32
N MET A 428 -0.73 -29.41 -10.49
CA MET A 428 -0.40 -30.43 -9.49
C MET A 428 -1.43 -30.56 -8.35
N LYS A 429 -2.38 -29.63 -8.20
CA LYS A 429 -3.51 -29.78 -7.25
C LYS A 429 -4.44 -30.94 -7.62
N LYS A 430 -4.45 -31.33 -8.90
CA LYS A 430 -5.24 -32.44 -9.46
C LYS A 430 -4.43 -33.18 -10.53
N PRO A 431 -3.42 -33.99 -10.14
CA PRO A 431 -2.45 -34.54 -11.07
C PRO A 431 -3.06 -35.53 -12.07
N ASP A 432 -4.03 -36.34 -11.65
CA ASP A 432 -4.66 -37.35 -12.51
C ASP A 432 -5.54 -36.73 -13.60
N GLU A 433 -6.25 -35.63 -13.29
CA GLU A 433 -7.07 -34.89 -14.25
C GLU A 433 -6.21 -34.09 -15.25
N ASN A 434 -4.99 -33.70 -14.86
CA ASN A 434 -4.14 -32.75 -15.59
C ASN A 434 -2.88 -33.40 -16.21
N ALA A 435 -2.78 -34.72 -16.27
CA ALA A 435 -1.54 -35.43 -16.63
C ALA A 435 -0.87 -34.93 -17.91
N GLU A 436 -1.64 -34.67 -18.97
CA GLU A 436 -1.12 -34.18 -20.25
C GLU A 436 -0.66 -32.71 -20.18
N LEU A 437 -1.39 -31.86 -19.45
CA LEU A 437 -1.02 -30.46 -19.24
C LEU A 437 0.24 -30.35 -18.37
N ILE A 438 0.39 -31.23 -17.38
CA ILE A 438 1.58 -31.32 -16.53
C ILE A 438 2.79 -31.67 -17.39
N LYS A 439 2.66 -32.63 -18.31
CA LYS A 439 3.74 -33.03 -19.21
C LYS A 439 4.19 -31.87 -20.11
N ARG A 440 3.24 -31.13 -20.71
CA ARG A 440 3.51 -29.92 -21.51
C ARG A 440 4.21 -28.85 -20.67
N CYS A 441 3.69 -28.57 -19.47
CA CYS A 441 4.26 -27.56 -18.57
C CYS A 441 5.68 -27.90 -18.10
N LYS A 442 6.00 -29.19 -17.89
CA LYS A 442 7.37 -29.63 -17.57
C LYS A 442 8.36 -29.32 -18.69
N LEU A 443 7.96 -29.47 -19.96
CA LEU A 443 8.83 -29.12 -21.07
C LEU A 443 9.23 -27.63 -21.04
N LEU A 444 8.27 -26.75 -20.71
CA LEU A 444 8.56 -25.33 -20.53
C LEU A 444 9.47 -25.06 -19.32
N ILE A 445 9.28 -25.80 -18.22
CA ILE A 445 10.17 -25.70 -17.05
C ILE A 445 11.60 -26.08 -17.44
N ASP A 446 11.80 -27.17 -18.17
CA ASP A 446 13.13 -27.62 -18.63
C ASP A 446 13.78 -26.57 -19.55
N GLN A 447 12.99 -25.99 -20.47
CA GLN A 447 13.45 -24.91 -21.35
C GLN A 447 13.84 -23.65 -20.57
N ALA A 448 13.03 -23.25 -19.57
CA ALA A 448 13.32 -22.11 -18.71
C ALA A 448 14.58 -22.35 -17.87
N GLN A 449 14.77 -23.58 -17.37
CA GLN A 449 15.93 -23.97 -16.59
C GLN A 449 17.21 -23.80 -17.41
N GLN A 450 17.24 -24.30 -18.64
CA GLN A 450 18.40 -24.19 -19.53
C GLN A 450 18.72 -22.72 -19.87
N ALA A 451 17.68 -21.92 -20.14
CA ALA A 451 17.85 -20.49 -20.44
C ALA A 451 18.45 -19.73 -19.25
N PHE A 452 17.96 -19.97 -18.04
CA PHE A 452 18.49 -19.32 -16.85
C PHE A 452 19.89 -19.82 -16.46
N GLN A 453 20.18 -21.12 -16.61
CA GLN A 453 21.53 -21.65 -16.36
C GLN A 453 22.56 -20.97 -17.26
N GLN A 454 22.28 -20.88 -18.57
CA GLN A 454 23.17 -20.17 -19.49
C GLN A 454 23.28 -18.68 -19.14
N ARG A 455 22.18 -18.02 -18.79
CA ARG A 455 22.20 -16.61 -18.39
C ARG A 455 23.13 -16.37 -17.20
N LEU A 456 23.22 -17.30 -16.25
CA LEU A 456 24.15 -17.22 -15.13
C LEU A 456 25.60 -17.57 -15.49
N GLU A 457 25.85 -18.27 -16.59
CA GLU A 457 27.21 -18.42 -17.14
C GLU A 457 27.71 -17.08 -17.71
N GLU A 458 26.82 -16.30 -18.32
CA GLU A 458 27.11 -14.99 -18.91
C GLU A 458 27.12 -13.86 -17.85
N GLU A 459 26.12 -13.84 -16.98
CA GLU A 459 25.92 -12.85 -15.92
C GLU A 459 25.64 -13.58 -14.58
N PRO A 460 26.68 -13.93 -13.81
CA PRO A 460 26.55 -14.74 -12.59
C PRO A 460 25.64 -14.15 -11.50
N ASP A 461 25.40 -12.84 -11.56
CA ASP A 461 24.57 -12.10 -10.61
C ASP A 461 23.19 -11.71 -11.17
N ASP A 462 22.77 -12.23 -12.34
CA ASP A 462 21.45 -11.95 -12.91
C ASP A 462 20.35 -12.43 -11.95
N TRP A 463 19.67 -11.45 -11.37
CA TRP A 463 18.68 -11.65 -10.33
C TRP A 463 17.51 -12.51 -10.75
N TYR A 464 17.01 -12.33 -11.97
CA TYR A 464 15.84 -13.02 -12.45
C TYR A 464 16.19 -14.47 -12.81
N ALA A 465 17.40 -14.72 -13.31
CA ALA A 465 17.89 -16.06 -13.56
C ALA A 465 18.13 -16.86 -12.26
N LEU A 466 18.75 -16.25 -11.25
CA LEU A 466 18.89 -16.86 -9.92
C LEU A 466 17.53 -17.22 -9.31
N ARG A 467 16.59 -16.27 -9.31
CA ARG A 467 15.23 -16.48 -8.79
C ARG A 467 14.48 -17.56 -9.57
N GLY A 468 14.56 -17.52 -10.89
CA GLY A 468 13.90 -18.45 -11.78
C GLY A 468 14.34 -19.90 -11.55
N LEU A 469 15.65 -20.12 -11.41
CA LEU A 469 16.20 -21.44 -11.09
C LEU A 469 15.78 -21.93 -9.70
N GLY A 470 15.80 -21.06 -8.68
CA GLY A 470 15.30 -21.41 -7.35
C GLY A 470 13.85 -21.93 -7.38
N ASP A 471 12.96 -21.21 -8.07
CA ASP A 471 11.56 -21.61 -8.25
C ASP A 471 11.41 -22.93 -9.01
N ILE A 472 12.24 -23.16 -10.05
CA ILE A 472 12.24 -24.39 -10.85
C ILE A 472 12.66 -25.59 -10.00
N TYR A 473 13.78 -25.51 -9.30
CA TYR A 473 14.25 -26.60 -8.46
C TYR A 473 13.29 -26.92 -7.32
N GLU A 474 12.59 -25.92 -6.77
CA GLU A 474 11.54 -26.13 -5.78
C GLU A 474 10.38 -26.96 -6.36
N VAL A 475 9.84 -26.60 -7.54
CA VAL A 475 8.71 -27.33 -8.12
C VAL A 475 9.09 -28.72 -8.63
N LEU A 476 10.36 -28.95 -8.95
CA LEU A 476 10.90 -30.27 -9.29
C LEU A 476 11.19 -31.14 -8.06
N GLY A 477 11.12 -30.58 -6.85
CA GLY A 477 11.41 -31.30 -5.61
C GLY A 477 12.91 -31.45 -5.31
N GLU A 478 13.76 -30.70 -6.01
CA GLU A 478 15.22 -30.72 -5.85
C GLU A 478 15.64 -29.74 -4.75
N THR A 479 15.25 -30.03 -3.51
CA THR A 479 15.39 -29.11 -2.37
C THR A 479 16.83 -28.63 -2.15
N GLU A 480 17.82 -29.50 -2.29
CA GLU A 480 19.23 -29.12 -2.13
C GLU A 480 19.73 -28.17 -3.24
N LEU A 481 19.24 -28.32 -4.47
CA LEU A 481 19.57 -27.43 -5.57
C LEU A 481 18.82 -26.11 -5.46
N ALA A 482 17.53 -26.14 -5.08
CA ALA A 482 16.78 -24.94 -4.72
C ALA A 482 17.50 -24.13 -3.62
N GLN A 483 18.17 -24.82 -2.68
CA GLN A 483 19.04 -24.25 -1.64
C GLN A 483 20.44 -23.84 -2.10
N LYS A 484 20.86 -24.13 -3.35
CA LYS A 484 22.06 -23.55 -4.00
C LYS A 484 21.78 -22.34 -4.87
N TYR A 485 20.55 -22.23 -5.40
CA TYR A 485 20.02 -21.03 -6.06
C TYR A 485 19.07 -20.19 -5.19
N PRO A 486 19.12 -20.21 -3.84
CA PRO A 486 18.41 -19.24 -3.07
C PRO A 486 19.16 -17.96 -3.37
N TRP A 487 18.41 -16.88 -3.55
CA TRP A 487 18.68 -15.63 -2.87
C TRP A 487 19.84 -15.83 -1.88
N LYS A 488 21.10 -15.49 -2.26
CA LYS A 488 22.19 -15.52 -1.27
C LYS A 488 21.70 -14.65 -0.10
N GLY A 489 21.29 -15.33 0.97
CA GLY A 489 20.50 -14.81 2.09
C GLY A 489 18.98 -15.07 2.06
N HIS A 490 18.55 -16.16 2.72
CA HIS A 490 17.30 -16.30 3.53
C HIS A 490 15.96 -16.77 2.85
N PRO A 491 14.90 -17.12 3.61
CA PRO A 491 14.14 -18.36 3.55
C PRO A 491 12.73 -18.08 3.00
N ASN A 492 12.04 -19.09 2.48
CA ASN A 492 10.62 -19.04 2.08
C ASN A 492 10.13 -17.74 1.41
N ILE A 493 9.82 -17.85 0.12
CA ILE A 493 9.18 -16.82 -0.72
C ILE A 493 8.06 -16.01 -0.03
N GLU A 494 7.34 -16.56 0.94
CA GLU A 494 6.39 -15.81 1.78
C GLU A 494 7.01 -14.63 2.53
N THR A 495 8.26 -14.70 3.01
CA THR A 495 8.87 -13.70 3.90
C THR A 495 9.43 -12.48 3.16
N VAL A 496 9.80 -12.62 1.89
CA VAL A 496 10.27 -11.50 1.03
C VAL A 496 9.10 -10.62 0.58
N TRP A 497 7.94 -11.23 0.29
CA TRP A 497 6.71 -10.48 -0.03
C TRP A 497 5.94 -10.05 1.22
N ASN A 498 6.23 -10.66 2.37
CA ASN A 498 5.63 -10.34 3.65
C ASN A 498 6.71 -10.27 4.73
N GLN A 499 7.45 -9.16 4.78
CA GLN A 499 8.43 -8.90 5.85
C GLN A 499 7.83 -9.07 7.26
N LYS A 500 6.51 -8.90 7.42
CA LYS A 500 5.81 -9.14 8.70
C LYS A 500 5.78 -10.62 9.11
N ALA A 501 6.04 -11.57 8.21
CA ALA A 501 6.15 -12.99 8.54
C ALA A 501 7.37 -13.32 9.42
N TRP A 502 8.29 -12.37 9.58
CA TRP A 502 9.44 -12.47 10.48
C TRP A 502 9.12 -12.15 11.92
N VAL A 503 8.06 -11.38 12.18
CA VAL A 503 7.64 -11.03 13.55
C VAL A 503 7.36 -12.32 14.33
N GLY A 504 7.91 -12.41 15.54
CA GLY A 504 7.84 -13.57 16.41
C GLY A 504 8.90 -14.65 16.16
N ARG A 505 9.72 -14.53 15.10
CA ARG A 505 10.86 -15.44 14.87
C ARG A 505 12.10 -14.98 15.61
N LYS A 506 13.07 -15.88 15.81
CA LYS A 506 14.39 -15.49 16.30
C LYS A 506 15.18 -14.79 15.20
N LEU A 507 15.87 -13.72 15.59
CA LEU A 507 16.90 -13.06 14.82
C LEU A 507 17.95 -14.12 14.47
N PRO A 508 18.15 -14.42 13.19
CA PRO A 508 19.18 -15.34 12.79
C PRO A 508 20.55 -14.74 13.09
N ASP A 509 21.53 -15.62 13.30
CA ASP A 509 22.88 -15.19 13.56
C ASP A 509 23.50 -14.54 12.30
N PHE A 510 24.31 -13.52 12.51
CA PHE A 510 25.05 -12.84 11.44
C PHE A 510 26.37 -12.29 11.95
N SER A 511 27.32 -12.12 11.03
CA SER A 511 28.59 -11.42 11.25
C SER A 511 28.77 -10.39 10.14
N ALA A 512 29.16 -9.18 10.50
CA ALA A 512 29.36 -8.08 9.58
C ALA A 512 30.47 -7.15 10.05
N THR A 513 30.98 -6.33 9.14
CA THR A 513 32.02 -5.34 9.45
C THR A 513 31.43 -3.94 9.30
N THR A 514 31.76 -3.05 10.22
CA THR A 514 31.39 -1.65 10.15
C THR A 514 32.31 -0.86 9.23
N HIS A 515 31.90 0.34 8.84
CA HIS A 515 32.72 1.27 8.04
C HIS A 515 34.06 1.66 8.69
N ASP A 516 34.21 1.44 10.01
CA ASP A 516 35.44 1.67 10.78
C ASP A 516 36.18 0.35 11.12
N ASP A 517 35.95 -0.71 10.32
CA ASP A 517 36.60 -2.02 10.41
C ASP A 517 36.34 -2.80 11.72
N THR A 518 35.28 -2.45 12.46
CA THR A 518 34.86 -3.19 13.66
C THR A 518 33.99 -4.39 13.27
N SER A 519 34.36 -5.58 13.74
CA SER A 519 33.55 -6.79 13.57
C SER A 519 32.37 -6.79 14.55
N ILE A 520 31.17 -7.00 14.03
CA ILE A 520 29.91 -7.09 14.79
C ILE A 520 29.23 -8.43 14.50
N THR A 521 28.75 -9.09 15.54
CA THR A 521 27.89 -10.28 15.43
C THR A 521 26.53 -10.04 16.08
N ALA A 522 25.51 -10.80 15.66
CA ALA A 522 24.20 -10.76 16.31
C ALA A 522 24.30 -11.12 17.82
N SER A 523 25.24 -12.00 18.16
CA SER A 523 25.45 -12.47 19.53
C SER A 523 25.96 -11.40 20.49
N ASP A 524 26.66 -10.38 20.01
CA ASP A 524 27.17 -9.25 20.81
C ASP A 524 26.05 -8.41 21.44
N TYR A 525 24.84 -8.52 20.87
CA TYR A 525 23.65 -7.78 21.29
C TYR A 525 22.65 -8.65 22.04
N LYS A 526 23.00 -9.91 22.36
CA LYS A 526 22.14 -10.77 23.17
C LYS A 526 21.89 -10.15 24.54
N GLY A 527 20.63 -10.13 24.98
CA GLY A 527 20.21 -9.48 26.21
C GLY A 527 19.94 -7.97 26.08
N LYS A 528 20.20 -7.38 24.91
CA LYS A 528 19.89 -5.98 24.59
C LYS A 528 18.69 -5.88 23.66
N LEU A 529 17.93 -4.81 23.78
CA LEU A 529 16.89 -4.48 22.81
C LEU A 529 17.60 -3.84 21.61
N LEU A 530 17.51 -4.46 20.43
CA LEU A 530 18.31 -4.07 19.28
C LEU A 530 17.43 -3.55 18.14
N LEU A 531 17.76 -2.37 17.61
CA LEU A 531 17.22 -1.86 16.36
C LEU A 531 18.24 -2.10 15.22
N LEU A 532 17.86 -2.87 14.20
CA LEU A 532 18.58 -2.89 12.93
C LEU A 532 17.95 -1.86 11.98
N SER A 533 18.75 -0.88 11.57
CA SER A 533 18.30 0.26 10.77
C SER A 533 18.92 0.21 9.37
N PHE A 534 18.15 -0.25 8.38
CA PHE A 534 18.59 -0.25 6.99
C PHE A 534 18.34 1.13 6.38
N CYS A 535 19.41 1.78 5.90
CA CYS A 535 19.38 3.15 5.38
C CYS A 535 20.40 3.37 4.26
N ALA A 536 20.33 4.53 3.61
CA ALA A 536 21.32 5.02 2.67
C ALA A 536 21.28 6.56 2.66
N GLU A 537 22.37 7.21 2.27
CA GLU A 537 22.50 8.67 2.18
C GLU A 537 21.49 9.23 1.17
N TRP A 538 21.43 8.63 -0.03
CA TRP A 538 20.57 9.06 -1.14
C TRP A 538 19.06 8.88 -0.86
N CYS A 539 18.69 8.35 0.31
CA CYS A 539 17.32 8.12 0.72
C CYS A 539 16.81 9.29 1.59
N GLY A 540 16.12 10.25 0.98
CA GLY A 540 15.56 11.41 1.70
C GLY A 540 14.62 11.05 2.86
N PHE A 541 13.86 9.96 2.76
CA PHE A 541 13.03 9.47 3.88
C PHE A 541 13.87 8.88 5.03
N CYS A 542 15.06 8.37 4.76
CA CYS A 542 15.95 7.83 5.78
C CYS A 542 16.44 8.95 6.71
N ALA A 543 16.81 10.11 6.14
CA ALA A 543 17.17 11.30 6.92
C ALA A 543 16.04 11.76 7.88
N SER A 544 14.77 11.65 7.46
CA SER A 544 13.63 12.00 8.34
C SER A 544 13.42 11.07 9.53
N GLU A 545 13.97 9.85 9.51
CA GLU A 545 13.85 8.90 10.63
C GLU A 545 14.93 9.11 11.70
N ILE A 546 16.10 9.65 11.32
CA ILE A 546 17.23 9.81 12.22
C ILE A 546 16.89 10.59 13.50
N PRO A 547 16.14 11.71 13.49
CA PRO A 547 15.78 12.42 14.72
C PRO A 547 15.05 11.52 15.73
N TYR A 548 14.14 10.66 15.27
CA TYR A 548 13.39 9.76 16.14
C TYR A 548 14.24 8.61 16.68
N ILE A 549 15.16 8.08 15.87
CA ILE A 549 16.12 7.07 16.32
C ILE A 549 17.06 7.69 17.38
N LYS A 550 17.54 8.93 17.16
CA LYS A 550 18.37 9.64 18.13
C LYS A 550 17.63 9.92 19.43
N GLU A 551 16.36 10.33 19.37
CA GLU A 551 15.53 10.54 20.55
C GLU A 551 15.38 9.25 21.35
N ALA A 552 14.98 8.15 20.71
CA ALA A 552 14.84 6.85 21.35
C ALA A 552 16.17 6.33 21.90
N TYR A 553 17.27 6.49 21.15
CA TYR A 553 18.60 6.08 21.60
C TYR A 553 19.06 6.88 22.81
N LYS A 554 18.90 8.21 22.78
CA LYS A 554 19.24 9.07 23.92
C LYS A 554 18.44 8.70 25.18
N GLU A 555 17.15 8.42 25.04
CA GLU A 555 16.28 8.10 26.16
C GLU A 555 16.51 6.68 26.69
N HIS A 556 16.75 5.69 25.84
CA HIS A 556 16.69 4.28 26.24
C HIS A 556 18.02 3.52 26.19
N HIS A 557 19.09 4.11 25.66
CA HIS A 557 20.38 3.42 25.54
C HIS A 557 20.91 2.91 26.89
N HIS A 558 20.77 3.71 27.95
CA HIS A 558 21.17 3.32 29.30
C HIS A 558 20.38 2.14 29.89
N ASN A 559 19.22 1.81 29.32
CA ASN A 559 18.38 0.67 29.68
C ASN A 559 18.61 -0.56 28.77
N GLY A 560 19.70 -0.54 28.00
CA GLY A 560 20.10 -1.63 27.12
C GLY A 560 19.41 -1.62 25.76
N PHE A 561 19.00 -0.45 25.27
CA PHE A 561 18.61 -0.25 23.87
C PHE A 561 19.84 0.06 23.01
N GLU A 562 19.99 -0.64 21.90
CA GLU A 562 21.08 -0.48 20.95
C GLU A 562 20.56 -0.29 19.54
N VAL A 563 21.36 0.39 18.72
CA VAL A 563 21.08 0.56 17.29
C VAL A 563 22.30 0.06 16.51
N ILE A 564 22.04 -0.62 15.41
CA ILE A 564 23.02 -0.92 14.36
C ILE A 564 22.45 -0.40 13.06
N GLY A 565 23.15 0.51 12.41
CA GLY A 565 22.82 0.91 11.05
C GLY A 565 23.42 -0.07 10.04
N ILE A 566 22.69 -0.32 8.96
CA ILE A 566 23.13 -1.11 7.82
C ILE A 566 22.99 -0.20 6.60
N SER A 567 24.12 0.30 6.12
CA SER A 567 24.18 1.19 4.97
C SER A 567 24.09 0.39 3.67
N LEU A 568 23.21 0.87 2.78
CA LEU A 568 23.09 0.44 1.39
C LEU A 568 23.71 1.49 0.45
N ASP A 569 24.69 2.25 0.94
CA ASP A 569 25.50 3.14 0.12
C ASP A 569 26.51 2.31 -0.70
N LYS A 570 26.85 2.82 -1.88
CA LYS A 570 27.95 2.24 -2.69
C LYS A 570 29.28 2.94 -2.44
N ASN A 571 29.23 4.18 -1.97
CA ASN A 571 30.39 5.01 -1.73
C ASN A 571 30.55 5.25 -0.23
N GLU A 572 31.70 4.86 0.31
CA GLU A 572 32.00 4.99 1.75
C GLU A 572 32.12 6.46 2.17
N ALA A 573 32.56 7.35 1.27
CA ALA A 573 32.68 8.77 1.56
C ALA A 573 31.32 9.41 1.81
N GLU A 574 30.31 9.07 0.99
CA GLU A 574 28.91 9.52 1.17
C GLU A 574 28.34 9.05 2.50
N LEU A 575 28.62 7.79 2.89
CA LEU A 575 28.23 7.29 4.21
C LEU A 575 28.89 8.09 5.35
N LYS A 576 30.19 8.40 5.25
CA LYS A 576 30.90 9.18 6.28
C LYS A 576 30.34 10.59 6.43
N GLU A 577 30.07 11.26 5.31
CA GLU A 577 29.41 12.57 5.31
C GLU A 577 28.03 12.49 5.96
N TYR A 578 27.24 11.47 5.64
CA TYR A 578 25.92 11.24 6.23
C TYR A 578 25.98 11.01 7.74
N ILE A 579 26.96 10.24 8.22
CA ILE A 579 27.21 9.99 9.65
C ILE A 579 27.55 11.30 10.37
N GLU A 580 28.44 12.11 9.79
CA GLU A 580 28.89 13.38 10.34
C GLU A 580 27.75 14.41 10.37
N GLU A 581 27.04 14.60 9.26
CA GLU A 581 25.94 15.55 9.12
C GLU A 581 24.84 15.29 10.16
N HIS A 582 24.45 14.02 10.30
CA HIS A 582 23.38 13.64 11.22
C HIS A 582 23.84 13.36 12.65
N ASN A 583 25.15 13.44 12.92
CA ASN A 583 25.77 13.12 14.21
C ASN A 583 25.31 11.73 14.70
N ILE A 584 25.50 10.72 13.85
CA ILE A 584 25.16 9.32 14.15
C ILE A 584 26.26 8.73 15.03
N THR A 585 25.88 8.19 16.19
CA THR A 585 26.82 7.69 17.21
C THR A 585 26.83 6.17 17.38
N TRP A 586 25.90 5.48 16.73
CA TRP A 586 25.82 4.02 16.73
C TRP A 586 26.57 3.43 15.53
N PRO A 587 27.03 2.17 15.61
CA PRO A 587 27.80 1.54 14.55
C PRO A 587 27.02 1.44 13.23
N GLN A 588 27.74 1.58 12.12
CA GLN A 588 27.23 1.50 10.76
C GLN A 588 27.95 0.38 10.02
N ILE A 589 27.23 -0.71 9.72
CA ILE A 589 27.64 -1.80 8.84
C ILE A 589 27.66 -1.29 7.40
N TYR A 590 28.75 -1.55 6.70
CA TYR A 590 28.93 -1.14 5.32
C TYR A 590 29.76 -2.18 4.57
N ASP A 591 29.29 -2.60 3.40
CA ASP A 591 30.04 -3.50 2.51
C ASP A 591 30.16 -2.99 1.07
N GLY A 592 29.69 -1.76 0.80
CA GLY A 592 29.76 -1.10 -0.51
C GLY A 592 28.92 -1.74 -1.62
N LYS A 593 28.08 -2.73 -1.31
CA LYS A 593 27.29 -3.48 -2.32
C LYS A 593 25.92 -2.88 -2.59
N GLY A 594 25.52 -1.84 -1.88
CA GLY A 594 24.21 -1.20 -2.00
C GLY A 594 23.06 -2.18 -1.76
N TRP A 595 22.11 -2.29 -2.70
CA TRP A 595 21.03 -3.30 -2.60
C TRP A 595 21.52 -4.75 -2.53
N ASN A 596 22.77 -5.01 -2.92
CA ASN A 596 23.41 -6.33 -2.80
C ASN A 596 24.14 -6.55 -1.46
N THR A 597 24.02 -5.62 -0.50
CA THR A 597 24.55 -5.80 0.85
C THR A 597 24.06 -7.12 1.44
N GLU A 598 24.97 -7.89 2.03
CA GLU A 598 24.68 -9.27 2.45
C GLU A 598 23.52 -9.34 3.43
N LEU A 599 23.52 -8.46 4.44
CA LEU A 599 22.42 -8.35 5.39
C LEU A 599 21.13 -7.85 4.74
N ALA A 600 21.19 -6.89 3.80
CA ALA A 600 20.00 -6.40 3.11
C ALA A 600 19.31 -7.53 2.32
N ARG A 601 20.10 -8.37 1.64
CA ARG A 601 19.61 -9.56 0.95
C ARG A 601 19.03 -10.57 1.93
N TYR A 602 19.77 -10.85 3.00
CA TYR A 602 19.39 -11.81 4.04
C TYR A 602 18.06 -11.44 4.74
N PHE A 603 17.83 -10.16 5.02
CA PHE A 603 16.58 -9.71 5.62
C PHE A 603 15.46 -9.43 4.59
N GLY A 604 15.71 -9.65 3.29
CA GLY A 604 14.73 -9.41 2.22
C GLY A 604 14.33 -7.94 2.11
N ILE A 605 15.31 -7.04 2.23
CA ILE A 605 15.08 -5.59 2.19
C ILE A 605 14.87 -5.15 0.75
N ILE A 606 13.66 -4.67 0.45
CA ILE A 606 13.25 -4.20 -0.89
C ILE A 606 12.90 -2.70 -0.93
N CYS A 607 12.89 -2.04 0.22
CA CYS A 607 12.62 -0.61 0.34
C CYS A 607 13.34 -0.03 1.58
N LEU A 608 13.66 1.25 1.51
CA LEU A 608 14.29 2.02 2.59
C LEU A 608 13.37 3.17 3.05
N PRO A 609 13.50 3.65 4.31
CA PRO A 609 14.23 2.99 5.40
C PRO A 609 13.53 1.69 5.83
N SER A 610 14.24 0.73 6.41
CA SER A 610 13.63 -0.46 7.02
C SER A 610 14.16 -0.63 8.44
N GLN A 611 13.25 -0.65 9.41
CA GLN A 611 13.59 -0.66 10.84
C GLN A 611 13.12 -1.98 11.45
N TRP A 612 14.03 -2.75 12.03
CA TRP A 612 13.70 -4.04 12.63
C TRP A 612 14.02 -3.97 14.11
N LEU A 613 13.01 -4.16 14.97
CA LEU A 613 13.19 -4.18 16.41
C LEU A 613 13.26 -5.62 16.90
N ILE A 614 14.34 -5.96 17.60
CA ILE A 614 14.65 -7.28 18.12
C ILE A 614 14.72 -7.20 19.63
N ASP A 615 14.01 -8.11 20.30
CA ASP A 615 14.01 -8.23 21.75
C ASP A 615 15.31 -8.82 22.29
N ARG A 616 15.50 -8.68 23.60
CA ARG A 616 16.65 -9.14 24.38
C ARG A 616 16.90 -10.64 24.27
N ASP A 617 15.86 -11.43 24.04
CA ASP A 617 15.96 -12.87 23.83
C ASP A 617 16.23 -13.26 22.35
N GLY A 618 16.39 -12.26 21.48
CA GLY A 618 16.58 -12.39 20.05
C GLY A 618 15.29 -12.48 19.25
N THR A 619 14.09 -12.30 19.82
CA THR A 619 12.83 -12.37 19.05
C THR A 619 12.60 -11.09 18.25
N ILE A 620 12.25 -11.19 16.97
CA ILE A 620 11.90 -10.04 16.14
C ILE A 620 10.50 -9.54 16.55
N LEU A 621 10.44 -8.36 17.15
CA LEU A 621 9.22 -7.74 17.67
C LEU A 621 8.44 -6.97 16.60
N SER A 622 9.17 -6.31 15.70
CA SER A 622 8.57 -5.43 14.68
C SER A 622 9.45 -5.34 13.45
N VAL A 623 8.79 -5.15 12.29
CA VAL A 623 9.44 -4.82 11.03
C VAL A 623 8.74 -3.63 10.38
N GLY A 624 9.49 -2.54 10.21
CA GLY A 624 9.04 -1.29 9.61
C GLY A 624 8.46 -0.26 10.58
N THR A 625 8.67 -0.39 11.90
CA THR A 625 8.30 0.66 12.88
C THR A 625 9.08 1.94 12.64
N ARG A 626 8.41 3.11 12.68
CA ARG A 626 8.97 4.40 12.27
C ARG A 626 8.49 5.55 13.14
N GLY A 627 9.21 6.67 13.09
CA GLY A 627 8.84 7.90 13.77
C GLY A 627 8.69 7.74 15.30
N LYS A 628 7.78 8.51 15.89
CA LYS A 628 7.46 8.44 17.34
C LYS A 628 7.03 7.05 17.83
N GLN A 629 6.57 6.17 16.93
CA GLN A 629 6.18 4.80 17.29
C GLN A 629 7.36 3.97 17.76
N LEU A 630 8.57 4.25 17.27
CA LEU A 630 9.78 3.54 17.70
C LEU A 630 10.04 3.75 19.21
N GLY A 631 10.07 5.00 19.67
CA GLY A 631 10.28 5.29 21.09
C GLY A 631 9.17 4.71 21.98
N GLN A 632 7.93 4.76 21.52
CA GLN A 632 6.79 4.14 22.22
C GLN A 632 6.96 2.62 22.35
N LEU A 633 7.36 1.94 21.27
CA LEU A 633 7.58 0.50 21.28
C LEU A 633 8.78 0.10 22.14
N VAL A 634 9.86 0.88 22.10
CA VAL A 634 11.03 0.68 22.99
C VAL A 634 10.62 0.79 24.45
N LYS A 635 9.98 1.91 24.84
CA LYS A 635 9.45 2.12 26.20
C LYS A 635 8.48 1.02 26.63
N TRP A 636 7.67 0.52 25.72
CA TRP A 636 6.77 -0.61 25.98
C TRP A 636 7.57 -1.86 26.39
N THR A 637 8.58 -2.27 25.61
CA THR A 637 9.40 -3.45 25.93
C THR A 637 10.15 -3.34 27.26
N GLU A 638 10.48 -2.11 27.68
CA GLU A 638 11.07 -1.87 29.00
C GLU A 638 10.04 -2.07 30.11
N THR A 639 8.82 -1.55 29.92
CA THR A 639 7.74 -1.64 30.91
C THR A 639 7.24 -3.07 31.08
N THR A 640 7.20 -3.85 30.00
CA THR A 640 6.69 -5.23 29.98
C THR A 640 7.76 -6.30 30.15
N ARG A 641 8.98 -5.90 30.55
CA ARG A 641 10.06 -6.85 30.82
C ARG A 641 9.69 -7.78 31.99
N VAL A 642 9.94 -9.08 31.82
CA VAL A 642 9.77 -10.08 32.88
C VAL A 642 10.48 -9.63 34.16
N GLY A 643 9.76 -9.68 35.28
CA GLY A 643 10.20 -9.23 36.61
C GLY A 643 9.96 -7.76 36.93
N ASN A 644 9.66 -6.92 35.94
CA ASN A 644 9.32 -5.51 36.21
C ASN A 644 7.94 -5.39 36.85
N ALA A 645 7.79 -4.41 37.74
CA ALA A 645 6.50 -4.06 38.31
C ALA A 645 5.63 -3.42 37.23
N VAL A 646 4.41 -3.93 37.10
CA VAL A 646 3.43 -3.38 36.16
C VAL A 646 2.83 -2.11 36.76
N PRO A 647 2.82 -0.97 36.03
CA PRO A 647 2.15 0.23 36.49
C PRO A 647 0.67 -0.06 36.79
N ASP A 648 0.16 0.46 37.90
CA ASP A 648 -1.27 0.33 38.21
C ASP A 648 -2.11 1.12 37.19
N PHE A 649 -3.31 0.62 36.91
CA PHE A 649 -4.28 1.30 36.05
C PHE A 649 -5.65 1.32 36.73
N SER A 650 -6.54 2.21 36.27
CA SER A 650 -7.93 2.23 36.72
C SER A 650 -8.84 2.31 35.51
N ALA A 651 -9.80 1.39 35.43
CA ALA A 651 -10.79 1.31 34.39
C ALA A 651 -12.15 0.90 34.96
N VAL A 652 -13.18 1.00 34.13
CA VAL A 652 -14.52 0.49 34.41
C VAL A 652 -14.80 -0.58 33.35
N ASP A 653 -15.19 -1.77 33.78
CA ASP A 653 -15.61 -2.82 32.85
C ASP A 653 -17.02 -2.54 32.31
N ILE A 654 -17.44 -3.29 31.29
CA ILE A 654 -18.77 -3.15 30.72
C ILE A 654 -19.85 -3.33 31.80
N ASP A 655 -19.67 -4.15 32.83
CA ASP A 655 -20.71 -4.30 33.86
C ASP A 655 -20.72 -3.16 34.89
N GLY A 656 -19.94 -2.11 34.66
CA GLY A 656 -19.85 -0.93 35.52
C GLY A 656 -18.98 -1.14 36.75
N LYS A 657 -18.24 -2.25 36.82
CA LYS A 657 -17.34 -2.56 37.93
C LYS A 657 -15.99 -1.87 37.72
N HIS A 658 -15.49 -1.24 38.76
CA HIS A 658 -14.13 -0.69 38.77
C HIS A 658 -13.09 -1.82 38.79
N VAL A 659 -12.11 -1.71 37.89
CA VAL A 659 -11.03 -2.67 37.66
C VAL A 659 -9.70 -1.92 37.77
N SER A 660 -8.82 -2.36 38.67
CA SER A 660 -7.43 -1.91 38.79
C SER A 660 -6.51 -3.08 39.13
N LEU A 661 -5.22 -3.01 38.79
CA LEU A 661 -4.28 -4.06 39.21
C LEU A 661 -4.12 -4.09 40.73
N SER A 662 -4.17 -2.93 41.37
CA SER A 662 -4.14 -2.81 42.83
C SER A 662 -5.26 -3.59 43.53
N VAL A 663 -6.46 -3.67 42.92
CA VAL A 663 -7.60 -4.44 43.45
C VAL A 663 -7.32 -5.94 43.42
N TYR A 664 -6.50 -6.42 42.50
CA TYR A 664 -6.16 -7.84 42.35
C TYR A 664 -4.79 -8.21 42.92
N ARG A 665 -4.22 -7.40 43.82
CA ARG A 665 -3.01 -7.80 44.57
C ARG A 665 -3.24 -9.14 45.28
N GLY A 666 -2.24 -10.03 45.20
CA GLY A 666 -2.35 -11.39 45.72
C GLY A 666 -2.96 -12.40 44.73
N LYS A 667 -3.41 -11.97 43.55
CA LYS A 667 -3.87 -12.84 42.46
C LYS A 667 -2.88 -12.83 41.30
N VAL A 668 -2.87 -13.92 40.53
CA VAL A 668 -2.26 -13.93 39.20
C VAL A 668 -3.24 -13.28 38.23
N VAL A 669 -2.79 -12.29 37.45
CA VAL A 669 -3.65 -11.50 36.56
C VAL A 669 -3.18 -11.64 35.11
N LEU A 670 -4.09 -11.99 34.21
CA LEU A 670 -3.88 -11.93 32.77
C LEU A 670 -4.52 -10.66 32.21
N LEU A 671 -3.69 -9.74 31.71
CA LEU A 671 -4.13 -8.66 30.84
C LEU A 671 -4.10 -9.14 29.41
N TYR A 672 -5.28 -9.28 28.80
CA TYR A 672 -5.43 -9.83 27.46
C TYR A 672 -5.93 -8.77 26.47
N PHE A 673 -5.25 -8.64 25.33
CA PHE A 673 -5.52 -7.61 24.31
C PHE A 673 -5.89 -8.23 22.93
N GLY A 674 -5.94 -9.57 22.83
CA GLY A 674 -6.22 -10.30 21.61
C GLY A 674 -7.71 -10.38 21.25
N TYR A 675 -8.01 -10.73 19.99
CA TYR A 675 -9.39 -10.78 19.47
C TYR A 675 -9.67 -11.97 18.56
N SER A 676 -8.82 -13.01 18.53
CA SER A 676 -9.19 -14.23 17.83
C SER A 676 -10.15 -15.07 18.67
N GLU A 677 -11.12 -15.68 18.00
CA GLU A 677 -12.13 -16.52 18.64
C GLU A 677 -11.51 -17.73 19.33
N GLN A 678 -10.49 -18.32 18.71
CA GLN A 678 -9.75 -19.47 19.24
C GLN A 678 -8.97 -19.13 20.51
N GLU A 679 -8.30 -17.97 20.55
CA GLU A 679 -7.56 -17.53 21.75
C GLU A 679 -8.52 -17.29 22.92
N ILE A 680 -9.65 -16.61 22.70
CA ILE A 680 -10.62 -16.31 23.77
C ILE A 680 -11.19 -17.60 24.37
N THR A 681 -11.54 -18.59 23.55
CA THR A 681 -12.00 -19.89 24.05
C THR A 681 -10.96 -20.57 24.94
N CYS A 682 -9.68 -20.46 24.61
CA CYS A 682 -8.60 -20.98 25.45
C CYS A 682 -8.51 -20.23 26.78
N VAL A 683 -8.59 -18.89 26.77
CA VAL A 683 -8.57 -18.06 27.99
C VAL A 683 -9.74 -18.41 28.91
N ASP A 684 -10.96 -18.53 28.37
CA ASP A 684 -12.15 -18.90 29.15
C ASP A 684 -11.98 -20.27 29.80
N THR A 685 -11.40 -21.24 29.09
CA THR A 685 -11.13 -22.59 29.61
C THR A 685 -10.18 -22.53 30.81
N ILE A 686 -9.09 -21.78 30.70
CA ILE A 686 -8.11 -21.60 31.78
C ILE A 686 -8.75 -20.83 32.95
N TYR A 687 -9.52 -19.78 32.66
CA TYR A 687 -10.21 -19.01 33.69
C TYR A 687 -11.19 -19.86 34.48
N GLN A 688 -12.02 -20.68 33.83
CA GLN A 688 -12.93 -21.60 34.52
C GLN A 688 -12.20 -22.55 35.47
N LYS A 689 -11.02 -23.03 35.08
CA LYS A 689 -10.22 -23.95 35.89
C LYS A 689 -9.52 -23.29 37.09
N TYR A 690 -9.12 -22.02 36.97
CA TYR A 690 -8.22 -21.37 37.93
C TYR A 690 -8.78 -20.13 38.65
N HIS A 691 -9.94 -19.58 38.26
CA HIS A 691 -10.46 -18.35 38.87
C HIS A 691 -10.70 -18.48 40.39
N THR A 692 -11.18 -19.64 40.84
CA THR A 692 -11.36 -19.94 42.28
C THR A 692 -10.06 -20.10 43.05
N LYS A 693 -8.93 -20.23 42.36
CA LYS A 693 -7.59 -20.39 42.94
C LYS A 693 -6.80 -19.08 42.99
N GLY A 694 -7.40 -17.96 42.60
CA GLY A 694 -6.73 -16.66 42.59
C GLY A 694 -6.20 -16.23 41.22
N PHE A 695 -6.76 -16.75 40.13
CA PHE A 695 -6.49 -16.26 38.77
C PHE A 695 -7.57 -15.26 38.35
N GLU A 696 -7.18 -14.14 37.75
CA GLU A 696 -8.09 -13.14 37.21
C GLU A 696 -7.75 -12.81 35.76
N VAL A 697 -8.78 -12.56 34.94
CA VAL A 697 -8.61 -12.17 33.54
C VAL A 697 -9.24 -10.81 33.32
N ILE A 698 -8.46 -9.91 32.72
CA ILE A 698 -8.90 -8.58 32.31
C ILE A 698 -8.70 -8.48 30.80
N CYS A 699 -9.79 -8.53 30.06
CA CYS A 699 -9.86 -8.43 28.62
C CYS A 699 -10.04 -6.97 28.21
N VAL A 700 -9.07 -6.40 27.51
CA VAL A 700 -9.15 -5.05 26.97
C VAL A 700 -9.57 -5.14 25.50
N ASN A 701 -10.85 -4.84 25.25
CA ASN A 701 -11.48 -5.11 23.97
C ASN A 701 -11.33 -3.93 23.01
N PHE A 702 -10.57 -4.14 21.94
CA PHE A 702 -10.14 -3.10 21.03
C PHE A 702 -10.70 -3.23 19.60
N GLY A 703 -11.12 -2.12 19.01
CA GLY A 703 -11.54 -2.05 17.59
C GLY A 703 -13.03 -2.26 17.35
N MET A 704 -13.82 -2.31 18.42
CA MET A 704 -15.28 -2.19 18.33
C MET A 704 -15.68 -0.72 18.32
N ARG A 705 -16.71 -0.40 17.53
CA ARG A 705 -17.23 0.97 17.39
C ARG A 705 -18.19 1.34 18.51
N ASP A 706 -18.73 0.33 19.19
CA ASP A 706 -19.83 0.46 20.13
C ASP A 706 -19.66 -0.59 21.25
N GLU A 707 -19.90 -0.15 22.48
CA GLU A 707 -19.88 -0.96 23.69
C GLU A 707 -21.06 -1.94 23.73
N ASP A 708 -22.21 -1.58 23.16
CA ASP A 708 -23.39 -2.45 23.12
C ASP A 708 -23.17 -3.68 22.21
N ILE A 709 -22.41 -3.50 21.13
CA ILE A 709 -21.99 -4.61 20.26
C ILE A 709 -21.05 -5.56 21.01
N LEU A 710 -20.17 -5.01 21.86
CA LEU A 710 -19.28 -5.81 22.70
C LEU A 710 -20.09 -6.61 23.73
N ARG A 711 -21.02 -5.96 24.45
CA ARG A 711 -21.92 -6.61 25.41
C ARG A 711 -22.71 -7.74 24.78
N SER A 712 -23.29 -7.50 23.61
CA SER A 712 -24.03 -8.52 22.86
C SER A 712 -23.16 -9.74 22.55
N LYS A 713 -21.94 -9.53 22.02
CA LYS A 713 -21.03 -10.64 21.69
C LYS A 713 -20.55 -11.42 22.92
N ILE A 714 -20.30 -10.74 24.04
CA ILE A 714 -19.91 -11.39 25.30
C ILE A 714 -21.08 -12.22 25.83
N SER A 715 -22.29 -11.66 25.84
CA SER A 715 -23.50 -12.34 26.30
C SER A 715 -23.89 -13.54 25.44
N GLU A 716 -23.82 -13.42 24.11
CA GLU A 716 -24.11 -14.52 23.18
C GLU A 716 -23.17 -15.72 23.38
N ARG A 717 -21.95 -15.45 23.83
CA ARG A 717 -20.85 -16.43 23.89
C ARG A 717 -20.49 -16.86 25.31
N ASN A 718 -21.12 -16.26 26.32
CA ASN A 718 -20.88 -16.51 27.73
C ASN A 718 -19.40 -16.34 28.15
N HIS A 719 -18.69 -15.39 27.53
CA HIS A 719 -17.29 -15.08 27.84
C HIS A 719 -17.16 -14.58 29.28
N GLN A 720 -16.10 -15.02 29.97
CA GLN A 720 -15.90 -14.74 31.40
C GLN A 720 -14.78 -13.72 31.64
N GLY A 721 -14.65 -13.25 32.88
CA GLY A 721 -13.66 -12.25 33.28
C GLY A 721 -14.12 -10.80 33.13
N HIS A 722 -13.22 -9.86 33.40
CA HIS A 722 -13.50 -8.43 33.31
C HIS A 722 -13.27 -7.92 31.89
N HIS A 723 -14.33 -7.39 31.26
CA HIS A 723 -14.25 -6.88 29.88
C HIS A 723 -14.26 -5.37 29.89
N ILE A 724 -13.12 -4.76 29.59
CA ILE A 724 -12.99 -3.32 29.46
C ILE A 724 -13.24 -2.94 28.01
N TYR A 725 -14.15 -1.99 27.78
CA TYR A 725 -14.33 -1.41 26.45
C TYR A 725 -13.17 -0.46 26.13
N GLY A 726 -12.33 -0.86 25.18
CA GLY A 726 -11.16 -0.09 24.75
C GLY A 726 -11.44 0.90 23.62
N GLY A 727 -12.64 0.91 23.05
CA GLY A 727 -13.00 1.75 21.90
C GLY A 727 -12.09 1.58 20.68
N SER A 728 -11.80 2.67 19.97
CA SER A 728 -10.79 2.67 18.91
C SER A 728 -9.41 2.41 19.52
N ARG A 729 -8.67 1.43 18.98
CA ARG A 729 -7.32 0.97 19.42
C ARG A 729 -6.33 2.08 19.79
N LEU A 730 -6.48 3.25 19.17
CA LEU A 730 -5.59 4.40 19.27
C LEU A 730 -5.91 5.34 20.45
N LYS A 731 -7.13 5.33 20.99
CA LYS A 731 -7.59 6.35 21.96
C LYS A 731 -7.75 5.83 23.39
N SER A 732 -7.46 4.56 23.66
CA SER A 732 -7.64 3.99 25.00
C SER A 732 -6.60 4.55 25.98
N PRO A 733 -7.02 5.22 27.07
CA PRO A 733 -6.09 5.68 28.12
C PRO A 733 -5.32 4.52 28.76
N LEU A 734 -5.97 3.36 28.88
CA LEU A 734 -5.36 2.14 29.38
C LEU A 734 -4.25 1.65 28.44
N ALA A 735 -4.49 1.68 27.13
CA ALA A 735 -3.49 1.32 26.15
C ALA A 735 -2.29 2.27 26.20
N GLN A 736 -2.55 3.58 26.29
CA GLN A 736 -1.52 4.62 26.41
C GLN A 736 -0.67 4.48 27.69
N GLN A 737 -1.27 4.09 28.82
CA GLN A 737 -0.55 3.83 30.07
C GLN A 737 0.46 2.68 29.94
N PHE A 738 0.17 1.70 29.09
CA PHE A 738 1.13 0.64 28.76
C PHE A 738 2.12 1.03 27.67
N GLY A 739 2.04 2.23 27.07
CA GLY A 739 2.88 2.66 25.95
C GLY A 739 2.30 2.37 24.56
N LEU A 740 1.05 1.93 24.48
CA LEU A 740 0.32 1.66 23.23
C LEU A 740 -0.31 3.00 22.74
N GLY A 741 0.50 3.86 22.10
CA GLY A 741 0.14 5.24 21.74
C GLY A 741 -0.85 5.43 20.57
N GLN A 742 -1.23 6.69 20.34
CA GLN A 742 -2.30 7.15 19.42
C GLN A 742 -2.06 6.90 17.92
N ASP A 743 -0.86 6.49 17.51
CA ASP A 743 -0.50 6.30 16.09
C ASP A 743 -0.30 4.81 15.71
N ALA A 744 -0.57 3.88 16.62
CA ALA A 744 -0.37 2.42 16.49
C ALA A 744 -1.29 1.71 15.45
N GLN A 745 -1.79 2.42 14.43
CA GLN A 745 -2.67 1.82 13.42
C GLN A 745 -1.90 0.92 12.44
N ALA A 746 -0.56 1.08 12.36
CA ALA A 746 0.34 0.16 11.67
C ALA A 746 0.68 -1.09 12.51
N ALA A 747 0.52 -1.01 13.83
CA ALA A 747 0.87 -2.04 14.82
C ALA A 747 -0.26 -3.04 15.12
N ILE A 748 -1.26 -3.18 14.24
CA ILE A 748 -2.32 -4.20 14.37
C ILE A 748 -1.74 -5.63 14.43
N VAL A 749 -0.47 -5.81 14.02
CA VAL A 749 0.28 -7.08 14.05
C VAL A 749 1.33 -7.12 15.18
N GLU A 750 1.57 -6.03 15.92
CA GLU A 750 2.81 -5.84 16.72
C GLU A 750 2.59 -5.48 18.20
N LEU A 751 1.34 -5.31 18.65
CA LEU A 751 1.03 -5.15 20.09
C LEU A 751 1.06 -6.50 20.84
N PRO A 752 1.23 -6.51 22.18
CA PRO A 752 1.08 -7.72 22.98
C PRO A 752 -0.27 -8.38 22.76
N ALA A 753 -0.28 -9.69 22.54
CA ALA A 753 -1.49 -10.49 22.67
C ALA A 753 -1.93 -10.53 24.14
N TYR A 754 -0.99 -10.55 25.09
CA TYR A 754 -1.23 -10.54 26.53
C TYR A 754 -0.01 -10.17 27.38
N ILE A 755 -0.27 -9.83 28.65
CA ILE A 755 0.70 -9.72 29.75
C ILE A 755 0.17 -10.56 30.93
N LEU A 756 0.96 -11.51 31.41
CA LEU A 756 0.69 -12.30 32.61
C LEU A 756 1.47 -11.70 33.79
N ILE A 757 0.78 -11.51 34.91
CA ILE A 757 1.28 -10.79 36.09
C ILE A 757 1.17 -11.68 37.32
N ASP A 758 2.22 -11.73 38.14
CA ASP A 758 2.25 -12.47 39.39
C ASP A 758 1.44 -11.79 40.51
N ASN A 759 1.33 -12.50 41.64
CA ASN A 759 0.64 -12.02 42.83
C ASN A 759 1.27 -10.77 43.50
N ASN A 760 2.48 -10.38 43.11
CA ASN A 760 3.18 -9.17 43.55
C ASN A 760 3.05 -8.02 42.55
N GLY A 761 2.31 -8.20 41.45
CA GLY A 761 2.15 -7.18 40.41
C GLY A 761 3.35 -7.08 39.47
N ARG A 762 4.15 -8.14 39.31
CA ARG A 762 5.31 -8.19 38.40
C ARG A 762 5.01 -9.02 37.17
N VAL A 763 5.60 -8.66 36.03
CA VAL A 763 5.43 -9.40 34.78
C VAL A 763 6.03 -10.80 34.89
N ILE A 764 5.23 -11.83 34.68
CA ILE A 764 5.67 -13.22 34.48
C ILE A 764 6.07 -13.42 33.02
N GLU A 765 5.20 -12.99 32.10
CA GLU A 765 5.41 -13.11 30.66
C GLU A 765 4.65 -11.98 29.95
N ALA A 766 5.25 -11.40 28.92
CA ALA A 766 4.57 -10.51 27.99
C ALA A 766 4.92 -10.96 26.58
N ARG A 767 3.92 -11.09 25.70
CA ARG A 767 4.12 -11.62 24.35
C ARG A 767 3.48 -10.73 23.30
N SER A 768 4.29 -10.26 22.35
CA SER A 768 3.87 -9.53 21.14
C SER A 768 3.54 -10.46 19.96
N GLY A 769 2.63 -10.02 19.09
CA GLY A 769 2.34 -10.66 17.81
C GLY A 769 1.19 -11.67 17.81
N LYS A 770 0.86 -12.19 16.61
CA LYS A 770 -0.18 -13.21 16.42
C LYS A 770 0.25 -14.56 17.00
N VAL A 771 -0.64 -15.21 17.72
CA VAL A 771 -0.45 -16.60 18.15
C VAL A 771 -0.62 -17.52 16.93
N HIS A 772 0.46 -18.13 16.47
CA HIS A 772 0.44 -19.04 15.31
C HIS A 772 -0.11 -20.45 15.64
N SER A 773 -0.12 -20.86 16.92
CA SER A 773 -0.76 -22.08 17.41
C SER A 773 -1.46 -21.77 18.75
N PRO A 774 -2.80 -21.57 18.73
CA PRO A 774 -3.58 -21.30 19.94
C PRO A 774 -3.44 -22.37 21.02
N GLU A 775 -3.29 -23.63 20.63
CA GLU A 775 -3.19 -24.77 21.55
C GLU A 775 -1.86 -24.77 22.32
N ALA A 776 -0.74 -24.59 21.61
CA ALA A 776 0.58 -24.51 22.24
C ALA A 776 0.68 -23.30 23.17
N TRP A 777 0.07 -22.18 22.76
CA TRP A 777 -0.04 -21.00 23.60
C TRP A 777 -0.88 -21.24 24.86
N ALA A 778 -2.05 -21.86 24.72
CA ALA A 778 -2.93 -22.17 25.85
C ALA A 778 -2.23 -23.09 26.86
N ALA A 779 -1.53 -24.12 26.40
CA ALA A 779 -0.77 -25.02 27.25
C ALA A 779 0.33 -24.27 28.05
N ARG A 780 1.05 -23.36 27.39
CA ARG A 780 2.08 -22.53 28.04
C ARG A 780 1.48 -21.57 29.05
N LEU A 781 0.41 -20.89 28.68
CA LEU A 781 -0.31 -19.97 29.58
C LEU A 781 -0.82 -20.71 30.82
N GLU A 782 -1.41 -21.88 30.62
CA GLU A 782 -1.91 -22.73 31.71
C GLU A 782 -0.79 -23.20 32.65
N GLU A 783 0.35 -23.63 32.09
CA GLU A 783 1.56 -23.99 32.86
C GLU A 783 2.02 -22.82 33.74
N LEU A 784 2.13 -21.62 33.17
CA LEU A 784 2.56 -20.43 33.89
C LEU A 784 1.57 -20.03 34.98
N VAL A 785 0.28 -20.03 34.68
CA VAL A 785 -0.79 -19.75 35.65
C VAL A 785 -0.72 -20.76 36.80
N ALA A 786 -0.62 -22.05 36.50
CA ALA A 786 -0.52 -23.09 37.53
C ALA A 786 0.76 -23.00 38.39
N THR A 787 1.84 -22.46 37.84
CA THR A 787 3.13 -22.30 38.55
C THR A 787 3.13 -21.10 39.50
N HIS A 788 2.38 -20.04 39.18
CA HIS A 788 2.41 -18.78 39.92
C HIS A 788 1.19 -18.54 40.83
N LEU A 789 0.18 -19.41 40.75
CA LEU A 789 -0.88 -19.58 41.76
C LEU A 789 -0.37 -20.45 42.90
#